data_AF-A0A4V0K353-F1
#
_entry.id   AF-A0A4V0K353-F1
#
_cell.length_a   1.000
_cell.length_b   1.000
_cell.length_c   1.000
_cell.angle_alpha   90.00
_cell.angle_beta   90.00
_cell.angle_gamma   90.00
#
_symmetry.space_group_name_H-M   'P 1'
#
loop_
_entity.id
_entity.type
_entity.pdbx_description
1 polymer ?
#
loop_
_entity_poly.entity_id
_entity_poly.type
_entity_poly.pdbx_seq_one_letter_code
_entity_poly.pdbx_strand_id
1 'polypeptide(L)'
;MKDAEKNINYIKDFIQTFYFAKNIELIVDESALKQINKTHKENNSCVNIYSCYSIWLCMNEIYPSWFDISIHPAQFDSEVDAYECILKYLNEYHEGKFEIIIKKILGNLLGLTINDFIDIYSLVILAALVSDEKQKHINSILSLSHETQKYIHNIVEVLDKTESTPKEAKLSPQNSSNKDITNVNESMKNEIKQLKEKVKYLEIENENLTNSITEKNKIVEETKEKINSLQKQINTVNEKAKIQYIAQIEEHEKKINELQSNLEKQTKDKNNIENNLKNKIKELEDEQNILKQENSNIDNLQNKINKYKEKIDSLITVQNINKELEDRLKDNTKKAIDMENEIQKLKTELNSTKMYKDKCSDLSVELEKTKNEYEKLQQVIGEKNKTMQQLKNDLEEKTKAYDLIRKEQNLNKFNIGLSNVDQTEELLRLKKENENLKNEIDLKKNEELNKVKEFEKEIGNLKKINEELKNKTEEMMKNNSESDKKLPENNNLYLKEIEEKKKHIENKEKELKEKQKDLEDKQRDINNKQKELDEKHKETEHIKKEYEEKNKEVENKKKEVELKQKEVESKQKEVESKQKEVESKQKEVESKQKEVESIQKEVETKQKEVETKQKEVETKQKDIENREKESKEAKVEIPNEIEQMKKNIEQKQKEINELKEANEKMVAQLSSMKGNVDTIINDKVIKLEAELLMEKKNAGFIEETTKNKLSKEFNSALQIFKEQLQIREKEIEYYKDALKMQIDMTKDEQKLLSDIIHGLGLKYKQLQTYNLSLKNEIIGIKQRTQAYVEPERK
;
A
#
# COMPACT_ATOMS: atom_id res chain seq x y z
N MET A 1 10.13 -7.66 68.58
CA MET A 1 8.79 -7.19 68.17
C MET A 1 8.82 -5.69 68.00
N LYS A 2 8.48 -4.83 68.99
CA LYS A 2 8.42 -3.36 68.80
C LYS A 2 9.57 -2.70 68.01
N ASP A 3 10.84 -3.01 68.31
CA ASP A 3 11.97 -2.44 67.55
C ASP A 3 12.12 -3.03 66.14
N ALA A 4 11.75 -4.28 65.94
CA ALA A 4 11.83 -4.96 64.65
C ALA A 4 10.70 -4.49 63.70
N GLU A 5 9.47 -4.35 64.20
CA GLU A 5 8.35 -3.73 63.47
C GLU A 5 8.69 -2.29 63.06
N LYS A 6 9.34 -1.53 63.96
CA LYS A 6 9.81 -0.17 63.70
C LYS A 6 10.89 -0.13 62.62
N ASN A 7 11.86 -1.05 62.67
CA ASN A 7 12.90 -1.21 61.66
C ASN A 7 12.32 -1.59 60.28
N ILE A 8 11.33 -2.49 60.22
CA ILE A 8 10.63 -2.83 58.98
C ILE A 8 9.87 -1.63 58.41
N ASN A 9 9.26 -0.80 59.25
CA ASN A 9 8.63 0.43 58.77
C ASN A 9 9.65 1.41 58.16
N TYR A 10 10.86 1.53 58.73
CA TYR A 10 11.93 2.30 58.10
C TYR A 10 12.43 1.70 56.78
N ILE A 11 12.48 0.37 56.66
CA ILE A 11 12.77 -0.33 55.40
C ILE A 11 11.64 -0.10 54.39
N LYS A 12 10.37 -0.11 54.83
CA LYS A 12 9.20 0.20 53.99
C LYS A 12 9.27 1.61 53.44
N ASP A 13 9.55 2.61 54.28
CA ASP A 13 9.74 4.00 53.87
C ASP A 13 10.85 4.12 52.81
N PHE A 14 11.95 3.39 52.98
CA PHE A 14 13.03 3.32 51.98
C PHE A 14 12.55 2.69 50.65
N ILE A 15 11.86 1.55 50.69
CA ILE A 15 11.37 0.88 49.48
C ILE A 15 10.33 1.75 48.74
N GLN A 16 9.54 2.57 49.45
CA GLN A 16 8.62 3.54 48.86
C GLN A 16 9.31 4.64 48.02
N THR A 17 10.64 4.79 48.11
CA THR A 17 11.38 5.72 47.24
C THR A 17 11.66 5.18 45.84
N PHE A 18 11.58 3.86 45.62
CA PHE A 18 11.75 3.24 44.30
C PHE A 18 10.59 3.60 43.37
N TYR A 19 10.85 3.66 42.07
CA TYR A 19 9.87 4.04 41.05
C TYR A 19 8.72 3.04 40.97
N PHE A 20 8.98 1.73 41.08
CA PHE A 20 7.93 0.70 41.07
C PHE A 20 6.92 0.88 42.22
N ALA A 21 7.36 1.37 43.38
CA ALA A 21 6.53 1.51 44.57
C ALA A 21 5.50 2.64 44.49
N LYS A 22 5.59 3.55 43.50
CA LYS A 22 4.64 4.67 43.33
C LYS A 22 3.23 4.24 42.95
N ASN A 23 3.07 3.04 42.38
CA ASN A 23 1.79 2.52 41.87
C ASN A 23 1.35 1.21 42.58
N ILE A 24 2.05 0.80 43.65
CA ILE A 24 1.86 -0.51 44.31
C ILE A 24 1.67 -0.29 45.82
N GLU A 25 0.63 -0.89 46.40
CA GLU A 25 0.43 -0.84 47.85
C GLU A 25 1.34 -1.87 48.55
N LEU A 26 2.31 -1.40 49.33
CA LEU A 26 3.22 -2.25 50.10
C LEU A 26 2.56 -2.68 51.43
N ILE A 27 2.29 -3.97 51.58
CA ILE A 27 1.75 -4.56 52.81
C ILE A 27 2.87 -5.21 53.63
N VAL A 28 2.74 -5.12 54.96
CA VAL A 28 3.55 -5.87 55.94
C VAL A 28 2.58 -6.84 56.62
N ASP A 29 2.51 -8.08 56.13
CA ASP A 29 1.66 -9.13 56.71
C ASP A 29 2.51 -10.33 57.12
N GLU A 30 2.65 -10.51 58.44
CA GLU A 30 3.38 -11.63 59.06
C GLU A 30 2.73 -12.99 58.80
N SER A 31 1.47 -13.03 58.32
CA SER A 31 0.80 -14.28 57.92
C SER A 31 1.52 -14.99 56.77
N ALA A 32 2.19 -14.24 55.88
CA ALA A 32 2.92 -14.78 54.74
C ALA A 32 4.17 -15.57 55.16
N LEU A 33 4.77 -15.28 56.32
CA LEU A 33 5.92 -16.03 56.86
C LEU A 33 5.59 -17.51 57.14
N LYS A 34 4.30 -17.87 57.17
CA LYS A 34 3.81 -19.26 57.31
C LYS A 34 3.33 -19.88 55.99
N GLN A 35 3.37 -19.15 54.87
CA GLN A 35 2.82 -19.57 53.56
C GLN A 35 3.87 -19.76 52.44
N ILE A 36 5.17 -19.71 52.77
CA ILE A 36 6.34 -19.92 51.86
C ILE A 36 6.22 -21.18 50.96
N ASN A 37 5.33 -22.12 51.29
CA ASN A 37 5.06 -23.35 50.52
C ASN A 37 3.98 -23.22 49.41
N LYS A 38 3.51 -22.01 49.06
CA LYS A 38 2.58 -21.84 47.92
C LYS A 38 2.84 -20.55 47.13
N THR A 39 3.16 -20.73 45.84
CA THR A 39 3.23 -19.67 44.82
C THR A 39 2.00 -18.76 44.87
N HIS A 40 2.17 -17.53 45.37
CA HIS A 40 1.11 -16.53 45.30
C HIS A 40 0.92 -16.04 43.86
N LYS A 41 -0.30 -16.17 43.32
CA LYS A 41 -0.62 -15.57 42.02
C LYS A 41 -0.58 -14.05 42.11
N GLU A 42 0.17 -13.46 41.19
CA GLU A 42 0.42 -12.03 41.06
C GLU A 42 -0.90 -11.24 40.90
N ASN A 43 -1.22 -10.41 41.90
CA ASN A 43 -2.20 -9.34 41.77
C ASN A 43 -1.44 -8.02 41.75
N ASN A 44 -1.38 -7.37 40.58
CA ASN A 44 -0.58 -6.16 40.27
C ASN A 44 -0.91 -4.89 41.12
N SER A 45 -1.70 -5.01 42.18
CA SER A 45 -2.13 -3.90 43.04
C SER A 45 -1.45 -3.86 44.40
N CYS A 46 -0.89 -4.98 44.87
CA CYS A 46 -0.33 -5.09 46.23
C CYS A 46 0.84 -6.08 46.29
N VAL A 47 1.92 -5.71 46.97
CA VAL A 47 3.11 -6.55 47.18
C VAL A 47 3.46 -6.61 48.67
N ASN A 48 3.75 -7.81 49.19
CA ASN A 48 4.19 -8.00 50.58
C ASN A 48 5.72 -7.88 50.66
N ILE A 49 6.22 -7.10 51.62
CA ILE A 49 7.67 -6.89 51.85
C ILE A 49 8.40 -8.19 52.22
N TYR A 50 7.72 -9.18 52.80
CA TYR A 50 8.33 -10.47 53.13
C TYR A 50 8.43 -11.43 51.92
N SER A 51 8.08 -11.03 50.70
CA SER A 51 8.14 -11.91 49.52
C SER A 51 9.51 -11.92 48.84
N CYS A 52 9.83 -12.98 48.09
CA CYS A 52 11.00 -13.00 47.20
C CYS A 52 10.85 -11.98 46.05
N TYR A 53 9.62 -11.70 45.64
CA TYR A 53 9.27 -10.73 44.60
C TYR A 53 9.57 -9.28 44.99
N SER A 54 9.32 -8.86 46.24
CA SER A 54 9.70 -7.52 46.71
C SER A 54 11.22 -7.33 46.75
N ILE A 55 12.00 -8.37 47.05
CA ILE A 55 13.47 -8.32 47.03
C ILE A 55 13.97 -8.23 45.58
N TRP A 56 13.44 -9.07 44.68
CA TRP A 56 13.78 -9.02 43.25
C TRP A 56 13.46 -7.65 42.64
N LEU A 57 12.28 -7.07 42.92
CA LEU A 57 11.92 -5.73 42.44
C LEU A 57 12.90 -4.65 42.89
N CYS A 58 13.35 -4.67 44.15
CA CYS A 58 14.36 -3.73 44.65
C CYS A 58 15.69 -3.91 43.91
N MET A 59 16.16 -5.15 43.78
CA MET A 59 17.46 -5.43 43.15
C MET A 59 17.46 -5.18 41.63
N ASN A 60 16.35 -5.45 40.94
CA ASN A 60 16.17 -5.11 39.53
C ASN A 60 16.09 -3.59 39.30
N GLU A 61 15.55 -2.78 40.22
CA GLU A 61 15.64 -1.31 40.09
C GLU A 61 17.05 -0.77 40.40
N ILE A 62 17.81 -1.43 41.29
CA ILE A 62 19.21 -1.06 41.60
C ILE A 62 20.16 -1.45 40.46
N TYR A 63 20.00 -2.64 39.87
CA TYR A 63 20.88 -3.16 38.83
C TYR A 63 20.17 -4.14 37.86
N PRO A 64 19.42 -3.64 36.87
CA PRO A 64 18.59 -4.45 35.97
C PRO A 64 19.37 -5.51 35.17
N SER A 65 20.64 -5.26 34.89
CA SER A 65 21.48 -6.15 34.06
C SER A 65 22.02 -7.37 34.80
N TRP A 66 21.94 -7.40 36.13
CA TRP A 66 22.41 -8.50 36.99
C TRP A 66 21.23 -9.21 37.65
N PHE A 67 20.16 -8.47 37.96
CA PHE A 67 18.90 -9.02 38.49
C PHE A 67 17.81 -9.04 37.41
N ASP A 68 18.07 -9.75 36.31
CA ASP A 68 17.22 -9.76 35.13
C ASP A 68 15.96 -10.65 35.27
N ILE A 69 15.22 -10.79 34.16
CA ILE A 69 14.01 -11.63 34.07
C ILE A 69 14.32 -13.13 34.25
N SER A 70 15.55 -13.57 33.98
CA SER A 70 15.97 -14.97 34.10
C SER A 70 15.98 -15.46 35.55
N ILE A 71 16.19 -14.56 36.51
CA ILE A 71 16.11 -14.85 37.95
C ILE A 71 14.79 -14.37 38.61
N HIS A 72 13.77 -14.04 37.81
CA HIS A 72 12.48 -13.62 38.32
C HIS A 72 11.80 -14.73 39.13
N PRO A 73 11.20 -14.47 40.31
CA PRO A 73 10.59 -15.51 41.15
C PRO A 73 9.57 -16.43 40.46
N ALA A 74 8.82 -15.92 39.48
CA ALA A 74 7.87 -16.73 38.69
C ALA A 74 8.54 -17.79 37.76
N GLN A 75 9.86 -17.82 37.64
CA GLN A 75 10.61 -18.88 36.93
C GLN A 75 10.89 -20.11 37.80
N PHE A 76 10.58 -20.07 39.11
CA PHE A 76 10.85 -21.14 40.06
C PHE A 76 9.55 -21.79 40.55
N ASP A 77 9.54 -23.13 40.64
CA ASP A 77 8.39 -23.90 41.15
C ASP A 77 8.16 -23.73 42.67
N SER A 78 9.13 -23.14 43.39
CA SER A 78 9.19 -23.00 44.85
C SER A 78 9.73 -21.62 45.22
N GLU A 79 9.07 -20.94 46.16
CA GLU A 79 9.56 -19.64 46.66
C GLU A 79 10.93 -19.80 47.36
N VAL A 80 11.17 -20.94 48.02
CA VAL A 80 12.46 -21.25 48.69
C VAL A 80 13.62 -21.25 47.70
N ASP A 81 13.42 -21.84 46.52
CA ASP A 81 14.45 -21.95 45.49
C ASP A 81 14.73 -20.57 44.87
N ALA A 82 13.69 -19.74 44.72
CA ALA A 82 13.84 -18.34 44.32
C ALA A 82 14.63 -17.52 45.37
N TYR A 83 14.39 -17.70 46.67
CA TYR A 83 15.20 -17.06 47.72
C TYR A 83 16.65 -17.54 47.68
N GLU A 84 16.90 -18.86 47.56
CA GLU A 84 18.26 -19.40 47.49
C GLU A 84 19.01 -18.83 46.28
N CYS A 85 18.34 -18.70 45.12
CA CYS A 85 18.90 -18.08 43.94
C CYS A 85 19.23 -16.60 44.18
N ILE A 86 18.24 -15.77 44.57
CA ILE A 86 18.42 -14.33 44.76
C ILE A 86 19.52 -14.03 45.81
N LEU A 87 19.60 -14.81 46.89
CA LEU A 87 20.62 -14.65 47.93
C LEU A 87 22.03 -15.04 47.45
N LYS A 88 22.17 -16.02 46.55
CA LYS A 88 23.47 -16.32 45.90
C LYS A 88 23.91 -15.19 44.99
N TYR A 89 23.02 -14.69 44.12
CA TYR A 89 23.30 -13.55 43.24
C TYR A 89 23.63 -12.27 44.03
N LEU A 90 23.00 -12.07 45.19
CA LEU A 90 23.31 -10.97 46.12
C LEU A 90 24.68 -11.15 46.81
N ASN A 91 25.07 -12.38 47.16
CA ASN A 91 26.40 -12.67 47.71
C ASN A 91 27.52 -12.45 46.69
N GLU A 92 27.28 -12.85 45.44
CA GLU A 92 28.20 -12.62 44.31
C GLU A 92 28.34 -11.13 43.99
N TYR A 93 27.22 -10.37 43.98
CA TYR A 93 27.23 -8.92 43.81
C TYR A 93 28.08 -8.20 44.89
N HIS A 94 28.04 -8.69 46.13
CA HIS A 94 28.85 -8.15 47.24
C HIS A 94 30.28 -8.74 47.32
N GLU A 95 30.75 -9.44 46.29
CA GLU A 95 32.08 -10.08 46.22
C GLU A 95 32.38 -11.02 47.40
N GLY A 96 31.33 -11.60 48.03
CA GLY A 96 31.46 -12.46 49.21
C GLY A 96 31.78 -11.74 50.53
N LYS A 97 31.79 -10.40 50.58
CA LYS A 97 32.14 -9.65 51.82
C LYS A 97 31.23 -9.94 53.01
N PHE A 98 29.97 -10.29 52.74
CA PHE A 98 28.95 -10.60 53.76
C PHE A 98 28.56 -12.08 53.82
N GLU A 99 29.45 -12.97 53.34
CA GLU A 99 29.16 -14.41 53.21
C GLU A 99 28.73 -15.07 54.54
N ILE A 100 29.20 -14.58 55.69
CA ILE A 100 28.80 -15.08 57.02
C ILE A 100 27.30 -14.83 57.29
N ILE A 101 26.79 -13.65 56.92
CA ILE A 101 25.39 -13.26 57.10
C ILE A 101 24.52 -14.08 56.13
N ILE A 102 24.94 -14.19 54.88
CA ILE A 102 24.18 -14.91 53.85
C ILE A 102 24.16 -16.43 54.11
N LYS A 103 25.27 -17.04 54.54
CA LYS A 103 25.29 -18.46 54.96
C LYS A 103 24.38 -18.75 56.16
N LYS A 104 24.28 -17.83 57.13
CA LYS A 104 23.36 -17.94 58.26
C LYS A 104 21.88 -17.94 57.80
N ILE A 105 21.54 -17.09 56.82
CA ILE A 105 20.19 -16.99 56.26
C ILE A 105 19.86 -18.23 55.40
N LEU A 106 20.77 -18.64 54.50
CA LEU A 106 20.64 -19.84 53.68
C LEU A 106 20.43 -21.12 54.51
N GLY A 107 21.05 -21.21 55.70
CA GLY A 107 20.85 -22.33 56.62
C GLY A 107 19.44 -22.44 57.23
N ASN A 108 18.64 -21.37 57.18
CA ASN A 108 17.34 -21.26 57.86
C ASN A 108 16.16 -20.90 56.92
N LEU A 109 16.29 -21.15 55.61
CA LEU A 109 15.29 -20.78 54.58
C LEU A 109 13.85 -21.25 54.87
N LEU A 110 13.65 -22.39 55.54
CA LEU A 110 12.32 -22.94 55.87
C LEU A 110 11.62 -22.24 57.05
N GLY A 111 12.27 -21.25 57.69
CA GLY A 111 11.76 -20.58 58.89
C GLY A 111 12.30 -19.16 59.07
N LEU A 112 12.44 -18.42 57.96
CA LEU A 112 12.91 -17.04 57.95
C LEU A 112 12.15 -16.17 58.96
N THR A 113 12.89 -15.52 59.85
CA THR A 113 12.32 -14.59 60.84
C THR A 113 12.32 -13.16 60.31
N ILE A 114 11.53 -12.31 60.94
CA ILE A 114 11.54 -10.85 60.74
C ILE A 114 12.96 -10.26 60.75
N ASN A 115 13.84 -10.75 61.63
CA ASN A 115 15.21 -10.23 61.73
C ASN A 115 16.07 -10.68 60.52
N ASP A 116 15.84 -11.87 59.99
CA ASP A 116 16.55 -12.34 58.80
C ASP A 116 16.14 -11.53 57.57
N PHE A 117 14.87 -11.12 57.46
CA PHE A 117 14.43 -10.16 56.43
C PHE A 117 15.03 -8.76 56.62
N ILE A 118 15.21 -8.29 57.85
CA ILE A 118 15.95 -7.03 58.13
C ILE A 118 17.41 -7.16 57.69
N ASP A 119 18.07 -8.29 57.95
CA ASP A 119 19.45 -8.56 57.51
C ASP A 119 19.53 -8.58 55.97
N ILE A 120 18.58 -9.22 55.26
CA ILE A 120 18.50 -9.22 53.79
C ILE A 120 18.32 -7.78 53.25
N TYR A 121 17.35 -7.04 53.78
CA TYR A 121 17.10 -5.68 53.30
C TYR A 121 18.23 -4.69 53.64
N SER A 122 19.00 -4.94 54.71
CA SER A 122 20.23 -4.20 55.00
C SER A 122 21.29 -4.42 53.90
N LEU A 123 21.42 -5.64 53.37
CA LEU A 123 22.29 -5.95 52.23
C LEU A 123 21.79 -5.33 50.91
N VAL A 124 20.47 -5.21 50.73
CA VAL A 124 19.85 -4.50 49.59
C VAL A 124 20.10 -2.99 49.68
N ILE A 125 20.00 -2.40 50.87
CA ILE A 125 20.32 -0.98 51.12
C ILE A 125 21.81 -0.71 50.83
N LEU A 126 22.72 -1.59 51.26
CA LEU A 126 24.14 -1.50 50.89
C LEU A 126 24.35 -1.61 49.37
N ALA A 127 23.66 -2.53 48.69
CA ALA A 127 23.77 -2.65 47.24
C ALA A 127 23.35 -1.35 46.52
N ALA A 128 22.26 -0.71 46.95
CA ALA A 128 21.82 0.58 46.43
C ALA A 128 22.86 1.69 46.63
N LEU A 129 23.56 1.70 47.77
CA LEU A 129 24.59 2.69 48.11
C LEU A 129 25.94 2.47 47.39
N VAL A 130 26.22 1.24 46.96
CA VAL A 130 27.46 0.88 46.23
C VAL A 130 27.27 0.95 44.70
N SER A 131 26.03 0.84 44.20
CA SER A 131 25.66 0.84 42.77
C SER A 131 26.19 2.02 41.95
N ASP A 132 26.21 1.87 40.63
CA ASP A 132 26.54 2.96 39.69
C ASP A 132 25.56 4.14 39.82
N GLU A 133 24.28 3.88 40.14
CA GLU A 133 23.26 4.90 40.40
C GLU A 133 23.23 5.40 41.87
N LYS A 134 24.23 5.09 42.71
CA LYS A 134 24.23 5.44 44.15
C LYS A 134 23.84 6.87 44.49
N GLN A 135 24.19 7.86 43.66
CA GLN A 135 23.80 9.26 43.89
C GLN A 135 22.27 9.48 43.83
N LYS A 136 21.56 8.76 42.96
CA LYS A 136 20.09 8.78 42.87
C LYS A 136 19.47 8.17 44.14
N HIS A 137 19.98 7.01 44.58
CA HIS A 137 19.50 6.36 45.80
C HIS A 137 19.83 7.17 47.07
N ILE A 138 21.00 7.80 47.16
CA ILE A 138 21.37 8.72 48.25
C ILE A 138 20.41 9.93 48.29
N ASN A 139 20.12 10.55 47.15
CA ASN A 139 19.17 11.67 47.08
C ASN A 139 17.75 11.24 47.49
N SER A 140 17.31 10.03 47.11
CA SER A 140 16.06 9.44 47.60
C SER A 140 16.07 9.25 49.12
N ILE A 141 17.15 8.72 49.71
CA ILE A 141 17.30 8.54 51.16
C ILE A 141 17.26 9.89 51.91
N LEU A 142 17.90 10.93 51.36
CA LEU A 142 17.90 12.29 51.91
C LEU A 142 16.50 12.95 51.89
N SER A 143 15.53 12.41 51.14
CA SER A 143 14.14 12.87 51.15
C SER A 143 13.26 12.22 52.23
N LEU A 144 13.77 11.18 52.92
CA LEU A 144 13.06 10.45 53.98
C LEU A 144 13.12 11.15 55.34
N SER A 145 12.36 10.64 56.33
CA SER A 145 12.38 11.16 57.70
C SER A 145 13.78 11.07 58.34
N HIS A 146 14.11 11.99 59.25
CA HIS A 146 15.40 11.97 59.94
C HIS A 146 15.62 10.69 60.76
N GLU A 147 14.56 10.10 61.29
CA GLU A 147 14.58 8.81 61.97
C GLU A 147 14.94 7.67 61.01
N THR A 148 14.34 7.65 59.81
CA THR A 148 14.65 6.68 58.74
C THR A 148 16.08 6.84 58.23
N GLN A 149 16.54 8.08 58.01
CA GLN A 149 17.93 8.39 57.62
C GLN A 149 18.93 7.91 58.67
N LYS A 150 18.66 8.17 59.95
CA LYS A 150 19.51 7.74 61.07
C LYS A 150 19.56 6.22 61.19
N TYR A 151 18.45 5.53 60.93
CA TYR A 151 18.40 4.08 60.89
C TYR A 151 19.27 3.51 59.75
N ILE A 152 19.15 4.05 58.55
CA ILE A 152 19.99 3.67 57.38
C ILE A 152 21.48 3.94 57.65
N HIS A 153 21.82 5.10 58.22
CA HIS A 153 23.20 5.43 58.58
C HIS A 153 23.79 4.45 59.61
N ASN A 154 23.00 4.07 60.63
CA ASN A 154 23.42 3.06 61.60
C ASN A 154 23.64 1.67 60.98
N ILE A 155 22.87 1.27 59.96
CA ILE A 155 23.09 0.00 59.23
C ILE A 155 24.47 0.00 58.57
N VAL A 156 24.80 1.07 57.84
CA VAL A 156 26.10 1.23 57.18
C VAL A 156 27.23 1.20 58.21
N GLU A 157 27.12 1.99 59.28
CA GLU A 157 28.15 2.08 60.32
C GLU A 157 28.38 0.76 61.08
N VAL A 158 27.34 -0.06 61.28
CA VAL A 158 27.44 -1.36 61.94
C VAL A 158 28.08 -2.42 61.03
N LEU A 159 27.80 -2.39 59.73
CA LEU A 159 28.33 -3.36 58.77
C LEU A 159 29.77 -3.03 58.31
N ASP A 160 30.19 -1.76 58.32
CA ASP A 160 31.60 -1.38 58.19
C ASP A 160 32.43 -1.82 59.41
N LYS A 161 31.89 -1.69 60.64
CA LYS A 161 32.63 -2.03 61.87
C LYS A 161 32.95 -3.51 62.04
N THR A 162 32.28 -4.40 61.31
CA THR A 162 32.60 -5.84 61.34
C THR A 162 33.95 -6.22 60.71
N GLU A 163 34.70 -5.28 60.14
CA GLU A 163 36.02 -5.51 59.54
C GLU A 163 37.21 -5.65 60.54
N SER A 164 37.06 -5.43 61.86
CA SER A 164 38.22 -5.29 62.78
C SER A 164 38.26 -6.14 64.08
N THR A 165 38.96 -7.28 63.97
CA THR A 165 39.79 -8.04 64.96
C THR A 165 39.41 -8.29 66.45
N PRO A 166 39.84 -9.43 67.05
CA PRO A 166 39.55 -9.82 68.44
C PRO A 166 40.56 -9.27 69.48
N LYS A 167 40.14 -9.21 70.76
CA LYS A 167 40.88 -8.63 71.90
C LYS A 167 41.55 -9.68 72.82
N GLU A 168 42.74 -9.37 73.33
CA GLU A 168 43.30 -9.93 74.57
C GLU A 168 43.64 -8.81 75.60
N ALA A 169 43.95 -9.17 76.85
CA ALA A 169 43.81 -8.29 78.02
C ALA A 169 44.95 -8.40 79.06
N LYS A 170 44.86 -7.55 80.12
CA LYS A 170 45.68 -7.48 81.38
C LYS A 170 46.96 -6.62 81.28
N LEU A 171 47.53 -5.99 82.32
CA LEU A 171 47.20 -5.42 83.66
C LEU A 171 48.55 -4.90 84.23
N SER A 172 48.54 -3.92 85.15
CA SER A 172 49.71 -3.37 85.89
C SER A 172 49.88 -4.07 87.28
N PRO A 173 50.67 -3.65 88.33
CA PRO A 173 51.45 -2.41 88.57
C PRO A 173 52.77 -2.45 89.47
N GLN A 174 53.41 -1.26 89.65
CA GLN A 174 54.05 -0.64 90.86
C GLN A 174 55.34 -1.12 91.61
N ASN A 175 56.39 -0.26 91.54
CA ASN A 175 57.10 0.55 92.58
C ASN A 175 57.79 0.04 93.89
N SER A 176 59.00 0.64 94.14
CA SER A 176 59.63 1.11 95.42
C SER A 176 60.18 0.09 96.45
N SER A 177 61.16 0.36 97.33
CA SER A 177 62.29 1.33 97.42
C SER A 177 63.21 1.01 98.65
N ASN A 178 64.47 1.48 98.67
CA ASN A 178 65.38 1.86 99.81
C ASN A 178 64.84 1.77 101.28
N LYS A 179 65.58 1.65 102.40
CA LYS A 179 67.01 1.63 102.84
C LYS A 179 67.00 1.18 104.34
N ASP A 180 68.06 1.02 105.14
CA ASP A 180 69.52 1.30 105.05
C ASP A 180 70.35 0.32 105.95
N ILE A 181 71.63 0.59 106.16
CA ILE A 181 72.67 -0.18 106.88
C ILE A 181 73.23 0.64 108.08
N THR A 182 73.69 0.01 109.18
CA THR A 182 75.03 0.24 109.82
C THR A 182 75.22 -0.43 111.20
N ASN A 183 75.97 -1.56 111.27
CA ASN A 183 76.72 -1.94 112.48
C ASN A 183 77.97 -2.76 112.10
N VAL A 184 78.92 -2.08 111.47
CA VAL A 184 79.58 -2.60 110.27
C VAL A 184 80.84 -3.46 110.52
N ASN A 185 81.64 -3.24 111.56
CA ASN A 185 83.06 -3.65 111.48
C ASN A 185 83.39 -5.12 111.80
N GLU A 186 82.71 -5.77 112.75
CA GLU A 186 82.86 -7.22 112.98
C GLU A 186 81.90 -8.05 112.12
N SER A 187 80.74 -7.48 111.78
CA SER A 187 79.87 -7.97 110.70
C SER A 187 80.68 -8.09 109.40
N MET A 188 81.40 -7.03 109.01
CA MET A 188 82.19 -6.98 107.77
C MET A 188 83.15 -8.14 107.59
N LYS A 189 83.81 -8.67 108.64
CA LYS A 189 84.72 -9.82 108.45
C LYS A 189 83.96 -11.11 108.13
N ASN A 190 82.84 -11.36 108.79
CA ASN A 190 81.99 -12.52 108.54
C ASN A 190 81.19 -12.35 107.23
N GLU A 191 80.71 -11.15 106.94
CA GLU A 191 80.13 -10.77 105.65
C GLU A 191 81.16 -10.90 104.53
N ILE A 192 82.40 -10.46 104.66
CA ILE A 192 83.45 -10.65 103.63
C ILE A 192 83.70 -12.14 103.37
N LYS A 193 83.60 -13.01 104.39
CA LYS A 193 83.70 -14.46 104.20
C LYS A 193 82.45 -15.03 103.49
N GLN A 194 81.25 -14.68 103.94
CA GLN A 194 79.98 -15.08 103.31
C GLN A 194 79.83 -14.51 101.89
N LEU A 195 80.34 -13.31 101.63
CA LEU A 195 80.39 -12.67 100.32
C LEU A 195 81.39 -13.39 99.40
N LYS A 196 82.54 -13.85 99.89
CA LYS A 196 83.45 -14.70 99.11
C LYS A 196 82.81 -16.05 98.75
N GLU A 197 82.07 -16.66 99.67
CA GLU A 197 81.33 -17.92 99.40
C GLU A 197 80.15 -17.67 98.45
N LYS A 198 79.41 -16.56 98.60
CA LYS A 198 78.36 -16.13 97.65
C LYS A 198 78.92 -15.78 96.27
N VAL A 199 80.06 -15.08 96.18
CA VAL A 199 80.74 -14.79 94.92
C VAL A 199 81.11 -16.10 94.22
N LYS A 200 81.63 -17.09 94.95
CA LYS A 200 81.96 -18.40 94.38
C LYS A 200 80.73 -19.20 93.92
N TYR A 201 79.60 -19.08 94.62
CA TYR A 201 78.32 -19.63 94.16
C TYR A 201 77.82 -18.91 92.90
N LEU A 202 77.87 -17.57 92.87
CA LEU A 202 77.48 -16.74 91.73
C LEU A 202 78.41 -16.92 90.52
N GLU A 203 79.69 -17.25 90.72
CA GLU A 203 80.62 -17.65 89.66
C GLU A 203 80.15 -18.96 89.00
N ILE A 204 79.81 -19.98 89.79
CA ILE A 204 79.28 -21.26 89.30
C ILE A 204 77.89 -21.08 88.66
N GLU A 205 77.03 -20.21 89.23
CA GLU A 205 75.72 -19.89 88.66
C GLU A 205 75.85 -19.14 87.32
N ASN A 206 76.77 -18.18 87.22
CA ASN A 206 77.09 -17.49 85.96
C ASN A 206 77.70 -18.45 84.92
N GLU A 207 78.54 -19.40 85.32
CA GLU A 207 79.07 -20.43 84.41
C GLU A 207 77.94 -21.33 83.88
N ASN A 208 77.04 -21.78 84.75
CA ASN A 208 75.84 -22.54 84.36
C ASN A 208 74.88 -21.74 83.47
N LEU A 209 74.64 -20.46 83.78
CA LEU A 209 73.84 -19.56 82.95
C LEU A 209 74.50 -19.32 81.58
N THR A 210 75.82 -19.16 81.55
CA THR A 210 76.60 -19.02 80.31
C THR A 210 76.46 -20.27 79.44
N ASN A 211 76.57 -21.46 80.03
CA ASN A 211 76.35 -22.74 79.33
C ASN A 211 74.91 -22.88 78.82
N SER A 212 73.89 -22.49 79.61
CA SER A 212 72.50 -22.49 79.15
C SER A 212 72.24 -21.46 78.03
N ILE A 213 72.93 -20.32 78.06
CA ILE A 213 72.87 -19.30 76.99
C ILE A 213 73.54 -19.82 75.72
N THR A 214 74.69 -20.48 75.79
CA THR A 214 75.35 -21.05 74.59
C THR A 214 74.52 -22.17 73.97
N GLU A 215 73.88 -23.03 74.77
CA GLU A 215 72.97 -24.06 74.29
C GLU A 215 71.71 -23.47 73.63
N LYS A 216 71.08 -22.46 74.25
CA LYS A 216 69.95 -21.73 73.64
C LYS A 216 70.36 -21.02 72.35
N ASN A 217 71.53 -20.39 72.29
CA ASN A 217 72.03 -19.74 71.08
C ASN A 217 72.25 -20.75 69.95
N LYS A 218 72.72 -21.96 70.25
CA LYS A 218 72.83 -23.04 69.26
C LYS A 218 71.45 -23.43 68.70
N ILE A 219 70.44 -23.59 69.56
CA ILE A 219 69.05 -23.87 69.14
C ILE A 219 68.47 -22.72 68.30
N VAL A 220 68.78 -21.46 68.64
CA VAL A 220 68.38 -20.29 67.84
C VAL A 220 69.00 -20.35 66.44
N GLU A 221 70.28 -20.68 66.31
CA GLU A 221 70.91 -20.74 64.99
C GLU A 221 70.41 -21.95 64.15
N GLU A 222 70.20 -23.12 64.78
CA GLU A 222 69.55 -24.28 64.11
C GLU A 222 68.11 -24.01 63.66
N THR A 223 67.34 -23.22 64.42
CA THR A 223 65.97 -22.83 64.02
C THR A 223 65.98 -21.77 62.92
N LYS A 224 66.94 -20.84 62.93
CA LYS A 224 67.17 -19.84 61.89
C LYS A 224 67.58 -20.49 60.55
N GLU A 225 68.42 -21.53 60.57
CA GLU A 225 68.72 -22.35 59.39
C GLU A 225 67.47 -23.05 58.84
N LYS A 226 66.63 -23.63 59.71
CA LYS A 226 65.35 -24.24 59.31
C LYS A 226 64.41 -23.21 58.68
N ILE A 227 64.24 -22.04 59.27
CA ILE A 227 63.47 -20.91 58.72
C ILE A 227 63.98 -20.54 57.33
N ASN A 228 65.30 -20.33 57.18
CA ASN A 228 65.91 -20.01 55.88
C ASN A 228 65.67 -21.11 54.82
N SER A 229 65.64 -22.39 55.19
CA SER A 229 65.34 -23.48 54.24
C SER A 229 63.87 -23.50 53.82
N LEU A 230 62.93 -23.34 54.76
CA LEU A 230 61.50 -23.23 54.49
C LEU A 230 61.18 -22.00 53.63
N GLN A 231 61.83 -20.86 53.91
CA GLN A 231 61.62 -19.62 53.16
C GLN A 231 62.12 -19.74 51.71
N LYS A 232 63.21 -20.47 51.47
CA LYS A 232 63.63 -20.87 50.10
C LYS A 232 62.60 -21.78 49.42
N GLN A 233 62.03 -22.75 50.14
CA GLN A 233 60.99 -23.63 49.58
C GLN A 233 59.73 -22.86 49.20
N ILE A 234 59.22 -21.99 50.09
CA ILE A 234 58.07 -21.11 49.86
C ILE A 234 58.30 -20.24 48.62
N ASN A 235 59.45 -19.57 48.52
CA ASN A 235 59.79 -18.74 47.36
C ASN A 235 59.83 -19.55 46.05
N THR A 236 60.34 -20.79 46.11
CA THR A 236 60.38 -21.69 44.94
C THR A 236 58.98 -22.14 44.50
N VAL A 237 58.06 -22.38 45.45
CA VAL A 237 56.67 -22.73 45.16
C VAL A 237 55.91 -21.53 44.60
N ASN A 238 56.09 -20.34 45.18
CA ASN A 238 55.46 -19.10 44.70
C ASN A 238 55.90 -18.72 43.28
N GLU A 239 57.19 -18.81 42.95
CA GLU A 239 57.67 -18.57 41.58
C GLU A 239 57.11 -19.60 40.58
N LYS A 240 57.02 -20.88 40.95
CA LYS A 240 56.38 -21.90 40.09
C LYS A 240 54.90 -21.60 39.85
N ALA A 241 54.14 -21.26 40.88
CA ALA A 241 52.73 -20.91 40.75
C ALA A 241 52.54 -19.66 39.88
N LYS A 242 53.37 -18.62 40.09
CA LYS A 242 53.37 -17.39 39.31
C LYS A 242 53.67 -17.64 37.82
N ILE A 243 54.69 -18.44 37.49
CA ILE A 243 54.99 -18.85 36.11
C ILE A 243 53.81 -19.61 35.49
N GLN A 244 53.15 -20.48 36.27
CA GLN A 244 51.99 -21.25 35.80
C GLN A 244 50.78 -20.37 35.51
N TYR A 245 50.49 -19.36 36.36
CA TYR A 245 49.44 -18.38 36.09
C TYR A 245 49.76 -17.46 34.90
N ILE A 246 51.03 -17.03 34.75
CA ILE A 246 51.46 -16.26 33.57
C ILE A 246 51.23 -17.06 32.27
N ALA A 247 51.60 -18.34 32.25
CA ALA A 247 51.37 -19.21 31.10
C ALA A 247 49.87 -19.41 30.77
N GLN A 248 49.00 -19.47 31.78
CA GLN A 248 47.55 -19.52 31.59
C GLN A 248 47.00 -18.20 31.02
N ILE A 249 47.47 -17.05 31.52
CA ILE A 249 47.10 -15.73 30.99
C ILE A 249 47.53 -15.61 29.52
N GLU A 250 48.75 -15.99 29.17
CA GLU A 250 49.24 -15.98 27.77
C GLU A 250 48.42 -16.91 26.85
N GLU A 251 47.91 -18.05 27.33
CA GLU A 251 47.01 -18.92 26.55
C GLU A 251 45.65 -18.26 26.35
N HIS A 252 45.08 -17.66 27.41
CA HIS A 252 43.81 -16.94 27.32
C HIS A 252 43.89 -15.71 26.41
N GLU A 253 44.97 -14.94 26.46
CA GLU A 253 45.23 -13.81 25.55
C GLU A 253 45.29 -14.28 24.09
N LYS A 254 45.97 -15.39 23.79
CA LYS A 254 45.97 -15.98 22.43
C LYS A 254 44.56 -16.36 21.96
N LYS A 255 43.75 -16.99 22.83
CA LYS A 255 42.34 -17.31 22.53
C LYS A 255 41.49 -16.07 22.31
N ILE A 256 41.68 -15.01 23.11
CA ILE A 256 40.98 -13.74 22.95
C ILE A 256 41.33 -13.10 21.60
N ASN A 257 42.62 -13.05 21.24
CA ASN A 257 43.08 -12.50 19.96
C ASN A 257 42.54 -13.29 18.76
N GLU A 258 42.48 -14.62 18.87
CA GLU A 258 41.93 -15.50 17.83
C GLU A 258 40.41 -15.35 17.67
N LEU A 259 39.67 -15.21 18.78
CA LEU A 259 38.25 -14.88 18.76
C LEU A 259 37.98 -13.49 18.19
N GLN A 260 38.77 -12.48 18.56
CA GLN A 260 38.68 -11.12 18.00
C GLN A 260 38.91 -11.12 16.49
N SER A 261 39.93 -11.83 16.00
CA SER A 261 40.20 -11.95 14.55
C SER A 261 39.04 -12.61 13.79
N ASN A 262 38.44 -13.66 14.36
CA ASN A 262 37.26 -14.30 13.80
C ASN A 262 36.03 -13.37 13.79
N LEU A 263 35.83 -12.58 14.85
CA LEU A 263 34.70 -11.66 14.99
C LEU A 263 34.84 -10.45 14.07
N GLU A 264 36.05 -9.93 13.85
CA GLU A 264 36.34 -8.95 12.80
C GLU A 264 36.03 -9.49 11.41
N LYS A 265 36.42 -10.74 11.12
CA LYS A 265 36.17 -11.38 9.82
C LYS A 265 34.67 -11.53 9.58
N GLN A 266 33.92 -12.05 10.56
CA GLN A 266 32.46 -12.12 10.49
C GLN A 266 31.81 -10.74 10.32
N THR A 267 32.35 -9.70 10.95
CA THR A 267 31.86 -8.32 10.79
C THR A 267 32.11 -7.78 9.37
N LYS A 268 33.29 -8.05 8.78
CA LYS A 268 33.59 -7.72 7.38
C LYS A 268 32.68 -8.48 6.40
N ASP A 269 32.47 -9.78 6.62
CA ASP A 269 31.59 -10.60 5.80
C ASP A 269 30.12 -10.14 5.90
N LYS A 270 29.64 -9.81 7.12
CA LYS A 270 28.32 -9.19 7.34
C LYS A 270 28.17 -7.88 6.57
N ASN A 271 29.15 -6.97 6.66
CA ASN A 271 29.10 -5.69 5.97
C ASN A 271 29.09 -5.85 4.44
N ASN A 272 29.82 -6.84 3.91
CA ASN A 272 29.79 -7.18 2.48
C ASN A 272 28.41 -7.70 2.05
N ILE A 273 27.78 -8.57 2.85
CA ILE A 273 26.42 -9.06 2.61
C ILE A 273 25.40 -7.90 2.69
N GLU A 274 25.51 -7.02 3.68
CA GLU A 274 24.62 -5.86 3.85
C GLU A 274 24.72 -4.89 2.65
N ASN A 275 25.93 -4.64 2.15
CA ASN A 275 26.14 -3.82 0.95
C ASN A 275 25.56 -4.48 -0.32
N ASN A 276 25.73 -5.80 -0.48
CA ASN A 276 25.12 -6.54 -1.59
C ASN A 276 23.58 -6.51 -1.52
N LEU A 277 23.01 -6.64 -0.32
CA LEU A 277 21.56 -6.52 -0.11
C LEU A 277 21.05 -5.10 -0.41
N LYS A 278 21.77 -4.05 0.02
CA LYS A 278 21.43 -2.65 -0.32
C LYS A 278 21.44 -2.40 -1.83
N ASN A 279 22.46 -2.93 -2.54
CA ASN A 279 22.52 -2.85 -4.00
C ASN A 279 21.34 -3.59 -4.64
N LYS A 280 21.00 -4.80 -4.18
CA LYS A 280 19.87 -5.57 -4.71
C LYS A 280 18.51 -4.92 -4.42
N ILE A 281 18.34 -4.28 -3.26
CA ILE A 281 17.15 -3.47 -2.93
C ILE A 281 17.04 -2.31 -3.93
N LYS A 282 18.13 -1.58 -4.18
CA LYS A 282 18.13 -0.47 -5.14
C LYS A 282 17.79 -0.93 -6.57
N GLU A 283 18.34 -2.05 -7.03
CA GLU A 283 17.98 -2.65 -8.32
C GLU A 283 16.47 -2.96 -8.40
N LEU A 284 15.88 -3.51 -7.33
CA LEU A 284 14.45 -3.80 -7.25
C LEU A 284 13.59 -2.53 -7.17
N GLU A 285 14.07 -1.45 -6.54
CA GLU A 285 13.40 -0.14 -6.53
C GLU A 285 13.38 0.47 -7.94
N ASP A 286 14.51 0.40 -8.67
CA ASP A 286 14.63 0.86 -10.05
C ASP A 286 13.72 0.03 -11.00
N GLU A 287 13.72 -1.31 -10.88
CA GLU A 287 12.76 -2.19 -11.58
C GLU A 287 11.30 -1.83 -11.26
N GLN A 288 10.96 -1.59 -9.99
CA GLN A 288 9.60 -1.21 -9.60
C GLN A 288 9.19 0.15 -10.17
N ASN A 289 10.13 1.09 -10.31
CA ASN A 289 9.87 2.39 -10.92
C ASN A 289 9.65 2.29 -12.44
N ILE A 290 10.40 1.42 -13.13
CA ILE A 290 10.16 1.07 -14.54
C ILE A 290 8.75 0.47 -14.69
N LEU A 291 8.38 -0.51 -13.86
CA LEU A 291 7.05 -1.13 -13.90
C LEU A 291 5.90 -0.14 -13.62
N LYS A 292 6.09 0.86 -12.73
CA LYS A 292 5.12 1.96 -12.55
C LYS A 292 4.96 2.81 -13.82
N GLN A 293 6.06 3.09 -14.52
CA GLN A 293 6.03 3.82 -15.78
C GLN A 293 5.35 3.00 -16.90
N GLU A 294 5.64 1.70 -16.98
CA GLU A 294 4.97 0.79 -17.92
C GLU A 294 3.47 0.67 -17.66
N ASN A 295 3.04 0.58 -16.39
CA ASN A 295 1.60 0.60 -16.04
C ASN A 295 0.92 1.91 -16.48
N SER A 296 1.57 3.07 -16.29
CA SER A 296 1.05 4.35 -16.82
C SER A 296 0.97 4.37 -18.35
N ASN A 297 1.92 3.73 -19.04
CA ASN A 297 1.85 3.55 -20.49
C ASN A 297 0.71 2.60 -20.91
N ILE A 298 0.45 1.53 -20.14
CA ILE A 298 -0.67 0.61 -20.34
C ILE A 298 -2.00 1.37 -20.17
N ASP A 299 -2.17 2.18 -19.12
CA ASP A 299 -3.38 3.01 -18.93
C ASP A 299 -3.60 3.98 -20.09
N ASN A 300 -2.53 4.60 -20.60
CA ASN A 300 -2.58 5.46 -21.78
C ASN A 300 -2.96 4.69 -23.06
N LEU A 301 -2.54 3.43 -23.21
CA LEU A 301 -2.97 2.55 -24.30
C LEU A 301 -4.42 2.08 -24.11
N GLN A 302 -4.84 1.74 -22.90
CA GLN A 302 -6.20 1.36 -22.54
C GLN A 302 -7.19 2.48 -22.89
N ASN A 303 -6.84 3.73 -22.56
CA ASN A 303 -7.60 4.93 -22.92
C ASN A 303 -7.69 5.14 -24.45
N LYS A 304 -6.63 4.83 -25.21
CA LYS A 304 -6.68 4.84 -26.68
C LYS A 304 -7.58 3.72 -27.22
N ILE A 305 -7.47 2.50 -26.67
CA ILE A 305 -8.30 1.35 -27.04
C ILE A 305 -9.78 1.65 -26.79
N ASN A 306 -10.14 2.25 -25.65
CA ASN A 306 -11.52 2.63 -25.36
C ASN A 306 -12.06 3.66 -26.37
N LYS A 307 -11.28 4.69 -26.71
CA LYS A 307 -11.63 5.64 -27.79
C LYS A 307 -11.77 4.98 -29.17
N TYR A 308 -11.04 3.90 -29.44
CA TYR A 308 -11.21 3.13 -30.68
C TYR A 308 -12.44 2.20 -30.62
N LYS A 309 -12.79 1.64 -29.46
CA LYS A 309 -14.05 0.90 -29.25
C LYS A 309 -15.26 1.80 -29.50
N GLU A 310 -15.32 2.98 -28.89
CA GLU A 310 -16.38 3.98 -29.13
C GLU A 310 -16.52 4.34 -30.63
N LYS A 311 -15.40 4.42 -31.36
CA LYS A 311 -15.39 4.62 -32.82
C LYS A 311 -15.86 3.40 -33.60
N ILE A 312 -15.58 2.18 -33.14
CA ILE A 312 -16.08 0.94 -33.73
C ILE A 312 -17.59 0.82 -33.48
N ASP A 313 -18.07 1.09 -32.27
CA ASP A 313 -19.49 1.05 -31.93
C ASP A 313 -20.30 2.06 -32.75
N SER A 314 -19.77 3.28 -32.95
CA SER A 314 -20.38 4.27 -33.86
C SER A 314 -20.25 3.92 -35.35
N LEU A 315 -19.24 3.16 -35.77
CA LEU A 315 -19.21 2.57 -37.12
C LEU A 315 -20.24 1.46 -37.28
N ILE A 316 -20.47 0.63 -36.25
CA ILE A 316 -21.48 -0.43 -36.25
C ILE A 316 -22.90 0.17 -36.33
N THR A 317 -23.19 1.26 -35.61
CA THR A 317 -24.49 1.93 -35.73
C THR A 317 -24.69 2.53 -37.13
N VAL A 318 -23.67 3.15 -37.72
CA VAL A 318 -23.71 3.61 -39.13
C VAL A 318 -23.91 2.43 -40.09
N GLN A 319 -23.24 1.29 -39.89
CA GLN A 319 -23.39 0.10 -40.71
C GLN A 319 -24.80 -0.50 -40.61
N ASN A 320 -25.41 -0.50 -39.43
CA ASN A 320 -26.80 -0.93 -39.22
C ASN A 320 -27.80 0.02 -39.93
N ILE A 321 -27.59 1.34 -39.84
CA ILE A 321 -28.39 2.34 -40.57
C ILE A 321 -28.26 2.13 -42.08
N ASN A 322 -27.04 1.94 -42.59
CA ASN A 322 -26.81 1.67 -44.01
C ASN A 322 -27.51 0.40 -44.48
N LYS A 323 -27.48 -0.68 -43.68
CA LYS A 323 -28.20 -1.92 -43.99
C LYS A 323 -29.72 -1.70 -44.03
N GLU A 324 -30.27 -0.94 -43.09
CA GLU A 324 -31.70 -0.59 -43.10
C GLU A 324 -32.06 0.25 -44.32
N LEU A 325 -31.20 1.19 -44.74
CA LEU A 325 -31.37 1.97 -45.96
C LEU A 325 -31.27 1.09 -47.22
N GLU A 326 -30.36 0.12 -47.27
CA GLU A 326 -30.27 -0.87 -48.35
C GLU A 326 -31.54 -1.73 -48.46
N ASP A 327 -32.06 -2.21 -47.33
CA ASP A 327 -33.27 -3.05 -47.32
C ASP A 327 -34.52 -2.23 -47.69
N ARG A 328 -34.62 -0.96 -47.24
CA ARG A 328 -35.63 0.01 -47.71
C ARG A 328 -35.48 0.32 -49.20
N LEU A 329 -34.25 0.42 -49.72
CA LEU A 329 -33.99 0.61 -51.16
C LEU A 329 -34.43 -0.61 -51.96
N LYS A 330 -34.09 -1.85 -51.53
CA LYS A 330 -34.56 -3.09 -52.18
C LYS A 330 -36.08 -3.18 -52.23
N ASP A 331 -36.76 -2.84 -51.14
CA ASP A 331 -38.23 -2.82 -51.08
C ASP A 331 -38.84 -1.76 -52.01
N ASN A 332 -38.25 -0.55 -52.06
CA ASN A 332 -38.65 0.49 -53.01
C ASN A 332 -38.37 0.11 -54.48
N THR A 333 -37.24 -0.53 -54.79
CA THR A 333 -36.93 -1.06 -56.12
C THR A 333 -37.90 -2.17 -56.51
N LYS A 334 -38.27 -3.06 -55.56
CA LYS A 334 -39.28 -4.08 -55.81
C LYS A 334 -40.65 -3.47 -56.12
N LYS A 335 -41.10 -2.49 -55.32
CA LYS A 335 -42.32 -1.72 -55.59
C LYS A 335 -42.28 -1.01 -56.94
N ALA A 336 -41.13 -0.48 -57.35
CA ALA A 336 -40.95 0.13 -58.67
C ALA A 336 -41.07 -0.91 -59.80
N ILE A 337 -40.49 -2.09 -59.65
CA ILE A 337 -40.63 -3.21 -60.60
C ILE A 337 -42.08 -3.70 -60.65
N ASP A 338 -42.77 -3.82 -59.52
CA ASP A 338 -44.18 -4.23 -59.45
C ASP A 338 -45.09 -3.19 -60.15
N MET A 339 -44.86 -1.89 -59.92
CA MET A 339 -45.52 -0.80 -60.63
C MET A 339 -45.18 -0.79 -62.14
N GLU A 340 -43.95 -1.09 -62.53
CA GLU A 340 -43.57 -1.17 -63.94
C GLU A 340 -44.24 -2.36 -64.64
N ASN A 341 -44.32 -3.51 -63.99
CA ASN A 341 -45.07 -4.67 -64.46
C ASN A 341 -46.58 -4.36 -64.61
N GLU A 342 -47.16 -3.59 -63.68
CA GLU A 342 -48.54 -3.12 -63.76
C GLU A 342 -48.74 -2.13 -64.92
N ILE A 343 -47.82 -1.18 -65.13
CA ILE A 343 -47.79 -0.29 -66.29
C ILE A 343 -47.68 -1.09 -67.60
N GLN A 344 -46.92 -2.18 -67.65
CA GLN A 344 -46.85 -3.04 -68.84
C GLN A 344 -48.16 -3.78 -69.10
N LYS A 345 -48.85 -4.28 -68.06
CA LYS A 345 -50.22 -4.84 -68.21
C LYS A 345 -51.18 -3.78 -68.76
N LEU A 346 -51.21 -2.59 -68.16
CA LEU A 346 -52.04 -1.47 -68.63
C LEU A 346 -51.70 -1.06 -70.07
N LYS A 347 -50.44 -1.14 -70.50
CA LYS A 347 -50.05 -0.94 -71.91
C LYS A 347 -50.59 -2.03 -72.83
N THR A 348 -50.60 -3.30 -72.41
CA THR A 348 -51.20 -4.38 -73.21
C THR A 348 -52.72 -4.24 -73.32
N GLU A 349 -53.38 -3.84 -72.23
CA GLU A 349 -54.82 -3.54 -72.21
C GLU A 349 -55.14 -2.32 -73.09
N LEU A 350 -54.34 -1.26 -73.03
CA LEU A 350 -54.45 -0.08 -73.90
C LEU A 350 -54.27 -0.45 -75.38
N ASN A 351 -53.31 -1.31 -75.72
CA ASN A 351 -53.13 -1.81 -77.08
C ASN A 351 -54.34 -2.63 -77.56
N SER A 352 -54.91 -3.50 -76.70
CA SER A 352 -56.14 -4.23 -77.03
C SER A 352 -57.33 -3.26 -77.23
N THR A 353 -57.45 -2.24 -76.38
CA THR A 353 -58.46 -1.18 -76.48
C THR A 353 -58.30 -0.38 -77.78
N LYS A 354 -57.06 -0.12 -78.20
CA LYS A 354 -56.77 0.50 -79.49
C LYS A 354 -57.20 -0.39 -80.66
N MET A 355 -56.91 -1.69 -80.63
CA MET A 355 -57.43 -2.64 -81.63
C MET A 355 -58.97 -2.69 -81.67
N TYR A 356 -59.65 -2.61 -80.53
CA TYR A 356 -61.11 -2.51 -80.50
C TYR A 356 -61.61 -1.19 -81.07
N LYS A 357 -60.93 -0.07 -80.79
CA LYS A 357 -61.24 1.24 -81.38
C LYS A 357 -61.06 1.24 -82.90
N ASP A 358 -59.99 0.65 -83.40
CA ASP A 358 -59.71 0.54 -84.84
C ASP A 358 -60.79 -0.33 -85.52
N LYS A 359 -61.15 -1.48 -84.94
CA LYS A 359 -62.31 -2.29 -85.39
C LYS A 359 -63.63 -1.52 -85.38
N CYS A 360 -63.89 -0.69 -84.37
CA CYS A 360 -65.08 0.18 -84.34
C CYS A 360 -65.03 1.25 -85.43
N SER A 361 -63.85 1.73 -85.83
CA SER A 361 -63.67 2.63 -86.96
C SER A 361 -63.98 1.91 -88.28
N ASP A 362 -63.48 0.69 -88.48
CA ASP A 362 -63.76 -0.12 -89.67
C ASP A 362 -65.27 -0.42 -89.80
N LEU A 363 -65.91 -0.84 -88.70
CA LEU A 363 -67.37 -1.04 -88.63
C LEU A 363 -68.15 0.26 -88.91
N SER A 364 -67.64 1.42 -88.48
CA SER A 364 -68.27 2.72 -88.78
C SER A 364 -68.18 3.06 -90.27
N VAL A 365 -67.06 2.76 -90.93
CA VAL A 365 -66.88 2.92 -92.38
C VAL A 365 -67.78 1.95 -93.15
N GLU A 366 -67.93 0.73 -92.68
CA GLU A 366 -68.82 -0.28 -93.28
C GLU A 366 -70.29 0.10 -93.13
N LEU A 367 -70.71 0.59 -91.96
CA LEU A 367 -72.05 1.10 -91.71
C LEU A 367 -72.36 2.34 -92.57
N GLU A 368 -71.41 3.25 -92.76
CA GLU A 368 -71.59 4.41 -93.64
C GLU A 368 -71.69 3.98 -95.12
N LYS A 369 -70.98 2.92 -95.57
CA LYS A 369 -71.20 2.34 -96.91
C LYS A 369 -72.62 1.78 -97.05
N THR A 370 -73.09 0.99 -96.08
CA THR A 370 -74.47 0.44 -96.08
C THR A 370 -75.52 1.54 -96.08
N LYS A 371 -75.28 2.64 -95.35
CA LYS A 371 -76.14 3.83 -95.35
C LYS A 371 -76.17 4.54 -96.70
N ASN A 372 -75.02 4.71 -97.35
CA ASN A 372 -74.94 5.25 -98.72
C ASN A 372 -75.64 4.35 -99.76
N GLU A 373 -75.64 3.03 -99.58
CA GLU A 373 -76.42 2.09 -100.41
C GLU A 373 -77.93 2.20 -100.15
N TYR A 374 -78.34 2.36 -98.89
CA TYR A 374 -79.72 2.62 -98.52
C TYR A 374 -80.23 3.96 -99.10
N GLU A 375 -79.42 5.02 -99.07
CA GLU A 375 -79.75 6.32 -99.69
C GLU A 375 -79.91 6.20 -101.22
N LYS A 376 -79.04 5.44 -101.90
CA LYS A 376 -79.21 5.12 -103.34
C LYS A 376 -80.50 4.36 -103.61
N LEU A 377 -80.84 3.36 -102.78
CA LEU A 377 -82.10 2.62 -102.90
C LEU A 377 -83.32 3.52 -102.65
N GLN A 378 -83.25 4.44 -101.70
CA GLN A 378 -84.27 5.48 -101.50
C GLN A 378 -84.42 6.39 -102.73
N GLN A 379 -83.31 6.80 -103.35
CA GLN A 379 -83.36 7.60 -104.58
C GLN A 379 -84.04 6.82 -105.72
N VAL A 380 -83.70 5.55 -105.92
CA VAL A 380 -84.35 4.66 -106.92
C VAL A 380 -85.84 4.49 -106.62
N ILE A 381 -86.23 4.33 -105.35
CA ILE A 381 -87.65 4.31 -104.95
C ILE A 381 -88.33 5.67 -105.24
N GLY A 382 -87.64 6.79 -105.00
CA GLY A 382 -88.12 8.13 -105.34
C GLY A 382 -88.33 8.34 -106.84
N GLU A 383 -87.44 7.82 -107.69
CA GLU A 383 -87.57 7.84 -109.15
C GLU A 383 -88.69 6.92 -109.64
N LYS A 384 -88.85 5.74 -109.04
CA LYS A 384 -90.02 4.87 -109.28
C LYS A 384 -91.34 5.51 -108.83
N ASN A 385 -91.34 6.26 -107.73
CA ASN A 385 -92.51 7.01 -107.28
C ASN A 385 -92.82 8.19 -108.21
N LYS A 386 -91.82 8.91 -108.73
CA LYS A 386 -92.03 9.96 -109.75
C LYS A 386 -92.62 9.41 -111.05
N THR A 387 -92.11 8.28 -111.54
CA THR A 387 -92.66 7.61 -112.74
C THR A 387 -94.06 7.02 -112.49
N MET A 388 -94.31 6.48 -111.31
CA MET A 388 -95.66 6.07 -110.88
C MET A 388 -96.62 7.27 -110.79
N GLN A 389 -96.15 8.44 -110.37
CA GLN A 389 -96.94 9.66 -110.27
C GLN A 389 -97.17 10.32 -111.64
N GLN A 390 -96.24 10.19 -112.59
CA GLN A 390 -96.46 10.52 -114.01
C GLN A 390 -97.51 9.58 -114.62
N LEU A 391 -97.38 8.26 -114.46
CA LEU A 391 -98.40 7.30 -114.89
C LEU A 391 -99.77 7.56 -114.26
N LYS A 392 -99.81 8.01 -112.99
CA LYS A 392 -101.05 8.43 -112.32
C LYS A 392 -101.63 9.70 -112.94
N ASN A 393 -100.80 10.68 -113.28
CA ASN A 393 -101.25 11.91 -113.95
C ASN A 393 -101.74 11.60 -115.38
N ASP A 394 -101.06 10.75 -116.15
CA ASP A 394 -101.49 10.29 -117.48
C ASP A 394 -102.84 9.54 -117.40
N LEU A 395 -103.02 8.72 -116.36
CA LEU A 395 -104.29 8.06 -116.06
C LEU A 395 -105.38 9.10 -115.72
N GLU A 396 -105.04 10.15 -114.98
CA GLU A 396 -105.97 11.21 -114.59
C GLU A 396 -106.32 12.17 -115.75
N GLU A 397 -105.39 12.41 -116.69
CA GLU A 397 -105.67 13.10 -117.96
C GLU A 397 -106.54 12.25 -118.88
N LYS A 398 -106.28 10.94 -118.99
CA LYS A 398 -107.20 10.02 -119.68
C LYS A 398 -108.57 9.95 -119.00
N THR A 399 -108.62 10.05 -117.67
CA THR A 399 -109.90 10.11 -116.93
C THR A 399 -110.62 11.44 -117.18
N LYS A 400 -109.93 12.58 -117.26
CA LYS A 400 -110.51 13.88 -117.63
C LYS A 400 -110.98 13.91 -119.09
N ALA A 401 -110.27 13.26 -120.01
CA ALA A 401 -110.72 13.06 -121.39
C ALA A 401 -111.96 12.14 -121.47
N TYR A 402 -112.04 11.12 -120.60
CA TYR A 402 -113.20 10.24 -120.48
C TYR A 402 -114.40 10.97 -119.87
N ASP A 403 -114.22 11.77 -118.82
CA ASP A 403 -115.29 12.51 -118.13
C ASP A 403 -115.82 13.73 -118.91
N LEU A 404 -115.05 14.26 -119.86
CA LEU A 404 -115.55 15.21 -120.85
C LEU A 404 -116.49 14.56 -121.88
N ILE A 405 -116.33 13.26 -122.15
CA ILE A 405 -117.22 12.48 -123.02
C ILE A 405 -118.39 11.86 -122.23
N ARG A 406 -118.21 11.63 -120.91
CA ARG A 406 -119.19 10.94 -120.05
C ARG A 406 -120.27 11.84 -119.43
N LYS A 407 -120.30 13.14 -119.74
CA LYS A 407 -121.32 14.08 -119.21
C LYS A 407 -122.62 14.20 -120.03
N GLU A 408 -122.84 13.33 -121.02
CA GLU A 408 -124.05 13.35 -121.86
C GLU A 408 -124.90 12.06 -121.91
N GLN A 409 -124.83 11.14 -120.92
CA GLN A 409 -126.02 10.38 -120.46
C GLN A 409 -125.75 9.44 -119.27
N ASN A 410 -126.66 9.50 -118.28
CA ASN A 410 -126.73 8.59 -117.14
C ASN A 410 -127.61 7.37 -117.44
N LEU A 411 -127.35 6.23 -116.78
CA LEU A 411 -128.32 5.56 -115.89
C LEU A 411 -127.73 4.34 -115.15
N ASN A 412 -127.91 4.34 -113.82
CA ASN A 412 -128.33 3.25 -112.92
C ASN A 412 -128.35 1.79 -113.44
N LYS A 413 -128.09 0.77 -112.59
CA LYS A 413 -128.76 0.59 -111.29
C LYS A 413 -128.05 -0.41 -110.34
N PHE A 414 -128.29 -0.22 -109.05
CA PHE A 414 -127.86 -1.06 -107.92
C PHE A 414 -128.61 -2.41 -107.88
N ASN A 415 -128.02 -3.47 -107.30
CA ASN A 415 -128.79 -4.61 -106.81
C ASN A 415 -128.06 -5.45 -105.74
N ILE A 416 -128.82 -6.01 -104.78
CA ILE A 416 -128.41 -7.06 -103.80
C ILE A 416 -129.62 -7.96 -103.53
N GLY A 417 -129.44 -9.28 -103.44
CA GLY A 417 -130.17 -10.09 -102.44
C GLY A 417 -131.04 -11.29 -102.88
N LEU A 418 -130.58 -12.48 -102.46
CA LEU A 418 -131.35 -13.56 -101.79
C LEU A 418 -132.37 -14.47 -102.54
N SER A 419 -131.99 -15.77 -102.58
CA SER A 419 -132.68 -16.92 -101.92
C SER A 419 -133.93 -17.63 -102.51
N ASN A 420 -133.66 -18.88 -102.96
CA ASN A 420 -134.39 -20.15 -102.75
C ASN A 420 -135.66 -20.60 -103.55
N VAL A 421 -135.71 -21.94 -103.69
CA VAL A 421 -136.81 -22.90 -103.93
C VAL A 421 -137.10 -23.38 -105.38
N ASP A 422 -136.87 -24.70 -105.55
CA ASP A 422 -137.57 -25.77 -106.31
C ASP A 422 -138.87 -25.43 -107.13
N GLN A 423 -139.28 -26.16 -108.18
CA GLN A 423 -138.88 -27.49 -108.70
C GLN A 423 -139.24 -27.69 -110.21
N THR A 424 -138.78 -28.82 -110.76
CA THR A 424 -139.20 -29.55 -111.99
C THR A 424 -140.72 -29.68 -112.23
N GLU A 425 -141.28 -30.09 -113.39
CA GLU A 425 -140.87 -30.19 -114.81
C GLU A 425 -142.10 -30.70 -115.63
N GLU A 426 -142.05 -30.63 -116.96
CA GLU A 426 -142.79 -31.45 -117.94
C GLU A 426 -144.27 -31.16 -118.32
N LEU A 427 -144.56 -31.45 -119.62
CA LEU A 427 -145.83 -31.96 -120.17
C LEU A 427 -147.13 -31.12 -119.96
N LEU A 428 -147.69 -30.37 -120.93
CA LEU A 428 -147.99 -30.79 -122.31
C LEU A 428 -148.41 -29.59 -123.23
N ARG A 429 -147.64 -29.34 -124.29
CA ARG A 429 -148.12 -29.52 -125.68
C ARG A 429 -149.40 -28.79 -126.16
N LEU A 430 -149.32 -27.47 -126.35
CA LEU A 430 -149.78 -26.83 -127.59
C LEU A 430 -148.61 -26.05 -128.19
N LYS A 431 -147.91 -26.59 -129.21
CA LYS A 431 -148.26 -26.48 -130.64
C LYS A 431 -148.46 -25.03 -131.06
N LYS A 432 -147.50 -24.47 -131.81
CA LYS A 432 -147.46 -24.52 -133.29
C LYS A 432 -148.66 -23.80 -133.93
N GLU A 433 -148.63 -22.47 -133.84
CA GLU A 433 -149.18 -21.54 -134.83
C GLU A 433 -148.52 -20.17 -134.61
N ASN A 434 -147.77 -19.55 -135.53
CA ASN A 434 -147.10 -20.11 -136.70
C ASN A 434 -145.74 -19.43 -136.91
N GLU A 435 -144.90 -20.15 -137.64
CA GLU A 435 -143.67 -19.71 -138.28
C GLU A 435 -143.81 -18.33 -138.96
N ASN A 436 -143.04 -17.32 -138.52
CA ASN A 436 -142.25 -16.39 -139.39
C ASN A 436 -141.51 -15.25 -138.63
N LEU A 437 -140.86 -15.57 -137.50
CA LEU A 437 -139.60 -14.93 -137.09
C LEU A 437 -138.48 -15.99 -136.97
N LYS A 438 -138.53 -16.95 -137.90
CA LYS A 438 -137.69 -18.15 -137.98
C LYS A 438 -136.46 -17.87 -138.88
N ASN A 439 -135.68 -16.82 -138.58
CA ASN A 439 -134.39 -16.51 -139.23
C ASN A 439 -133.68 -15.28 -138.58
N GLU A 440 -133.12 -15.41 -137.36
CA GLU A 440 -131.97 -14.56 -136.90
C GLU A 440 -131.35 -14.93 -135.53
N ILE A 441 -131.81 -16.00 -134.86
CA ILE A 441 -131.34 -16.37 -133.51
C ILE A 441 -130.04 -17.23 -133.51
N ASP A 442 -129.48 -17.60 -134.66
CA ASP A 442 -128.30 -18.47 -134.77
C ASP A 442 -126.93 -17.76 -134.94
N LEU A 443 -126.87 -16.42 -134.98
CA LEU A 443 -125.60 -15.69 -135.14
C LEU A 443 -125.11 -14.92 -133.90
N LYS A 444 -125.90 -14.87 -132.81
CA LYS A 444 -125.46 -14.32 -131.50
C LYS A 444 -125.04 -15.38 -130.46
N LYS A 445 -124.79 -16.62 -130.90
CA LYS A 445 -124.39 -17.74 -130.02
C LYS A 445 -122.89 -18.07 -130.06
N ASN A 446 -122.11 -17.45 -130.96
CA ASN A 446 -120.70 -17.81 -131.22
C ASN A 446 -119.64 -16.76 -130.80
N GLU A 447 -120.02 -15.58 -130.30
CA GLU A 447 -119.05 -14.64 -129.71
C GLU A 447 -118.98 -14.73 -128.18
N GLU A 448 -120.08 -15.01 -127.48
CA GLU A 448 -120.05 -15.19 -126.01
C GLU A 448 -119.41 -16.53 -125.59
N LEU A 449 -119.45 -17.55 -126.45
CA LEU A 449 -118.84 -18.86 -126.20
C LEU A 449 -117.30 -18.81 -126.07
N ASN A 450 -116.65 -17.76 -126.59
CA ASN A 450 -115.20 -17.59 -126.46
C ASN A 450 -114.78 -16.92 -125.14
N LYS A 451 -115.65 -16.12 -124.50
CA LYS A 451 -115.35 -15.50 -123.19
C LYS A 451 -115.46 -16.49 -122.02
N VAL A 452 -116.32 -17.51 -122.14
CA VAL A 452 -116.48 -18.54 -121.10
C VAL A 452 -115.20 -19.39 -120.95
N LYS A 453 -114.49 -19.66 -122.05
CA LYS A 453 -113.26 -20.50 -122.04
C LYS A 453 -112.02 -19.81 -121.44
N GLU A 454 -111.99 -18.49 -121.35
CA GLU A 454 -110.92 -17.79 -120.62
C GLU A 454 -111.15 -17.84 -119.11
N PHE A 455 -112.39 -17.62 -118.64
CA PHE A 455 -112.71 -17.70 -117.21
C PHE A 455 -112.58 -19.12 -116.62
N GLU A 456 -112.80 -20.18 -117.40
CA GLU A 456 -112.50 -21.56 -116.96
C GLU A 456 -111.00 -21.79 -116.71
N LYS A 457 -110.11 -21.10 -117.44
CA LYS A 457 -108.66 -21.14 -117.22
C LYS A 457 -108.25 -20.37 -115.96
N GLU A 458 -108.92 -19.26 -115.69
CA GLU A 458 -108.65 -18.40 -114.53
C GLU A 458 -109.12 -19.04 -113.22
N ILE A 459 -110.25 -19.75 -113.24
CA ILE A 459 -110.73 -20.60 -112.13
C ILE A 459 -109.76 -21.77 -111.85
N GLY A 460 -109.12 -22.33 -112.88
CA GLY A 460 -108.09 -23.37 -112.73
C GLY A 460 -106.83 -22.88 -112.00
N ASN A 461 -106.38 -21.66 -112.31
CA ASN A 461 -105.21 -21.05 -111.65
C ASN A 461 -105.52 -20.64 -110.19
N LEU A 462 -106.72 -20.13 -109.92
CA LEU A 462 -107.15 -19.81 -108.55
C LEU A 462 -107.29 -21.05 -107.66
N LYS A 463 -107.69 -22.21 -108.21
CA LYS A 463 -107.66 -23.48 -107.46
C LYS A 463 -106.25 -23.92 -107.08
N LYS A 464 -105.27 -23.82 -107.98
CA LYS A 464 -103.86 -24.11 -107.66
C LYS A 464 -103.27 -23.16 -106.62
N ILE A 465 -103.55 -21.85 -106.73
CA ILE A 465 -103.09 -20.86 -105.74
C ILE A 465 -103.70 -21.13 -104.35
N ASN A 466 -104.96 -21.59 -104.28
CA ASN A 466 -105.58 -21.94 -103.00
C ASN A 466 -105.04 -23.25 -102.40
N GLU A 467 -104.60 -24.19 -103.24
CA GLU A 467 -103.94 -25.44 -102.83
C GLU A 467 -102.48 -25.20 -102.38
N GLU A 468 -101.77 -24.29 -103.05
CA GLU A 468 -100.45 -23.79 -102.60
C GLU A 468 -100.55 -22.98 -101.31
N LEU A 469 -101.57 -22.11 -101.13
CA LEU A 469 -101.81 -21.40 -99.86
C LEU A 469 -102.20 -22.34 -98.72
N LYS A 470 -102.93 -23.43 -99.00
CA LYS A 470 -103.22 -24.48 -98.02
C LYS A 470 -101.93 -25.19 -97.57
N ASN A 471 -101.09 -25.61 -98.51
CA ASN A 471 -99.79 -26.22 -98.21
C ASN A 471 -98.85 -25.25 -97.44
N LYS A 472 -98.88 -23.95 -97.77
CA LYS A 472 -98.11 -22.91 -97.06
C LYS A 472 -98.62 -22.67 -95.63
N THR A 473 -99.90 -22.90 -95.39
CA THR A 473 -100.52 -22.82 -94.05
C THR A 473 -100.17 -24.06 -93.21
N GLU A 474 -100.08 -25.24 -93.84
CA GLU A 474 -99.59 -26.47 -93.21
C GLU A 474 -98.06 -26.41 -92.92
N GLU A 475 -97.25 -25.75 -93.77
CA GLU A 475 -95.84 -25.41 -93.45
C GLU A 475 -95.70 -24.44 -92.28
N MET A 476 -96.54 -23.39 -92.20
CA MET A 476 -96.54 -22.47 -91.05
C MET A 476 -96.94 -23.16 -89.75
N MET A 477 -97.88 -24.11 -89.77
CA MET A 477 -98.22 -24.91 -88.58
C MET A 477 -97.09 -25.84 -88.13
N LYS A 478 -96.24 -26.30 -89.06
CA LYS A 478 -95.06 -27.12 -88.70
C LYS A 478 -93.95 -26.25 -88.08
N ASN A 479 -93.69 -25.07 -88.63
CA ASN A 479 -92.66 -24.16 -88.11
C ASN A 479 -93.04 -23.47 -86.78
N ASN A 480 -94.33 -23.33 -86.47
CA ASN A 480 -94.77 -22.89 -85.14
C ASN A 480 -94.65 -23.96 -84.03
N SER A 481 -94.14 -25.16 -84.33
CA SER A 481 -93.88 -26.21 -83.31
C SER A 481 -92.44 -26.25 -82.76
N GLU A 482 -91.54 -25.37 -83.23
CA GLU A 482 -90.17 -25.23 -82.69
C GLU A 482 -89.89 -23.91 -81.95
N SER A 483 -90.81 -22.93 -81.96
CA SER A 483 -90.59 -21.63 -81.29
C SER A 483 -90.99 -21.62 -79.80
N ASP A 484 -91.91 -22.49 -79.36
CA ASP A 484 -92.35 -22.61 -77.96
C ASP A 484 -91.55 -23.62 -77.11
N LYS A 485 -90.36 -24.02 -77.57
CA LYS A 485 -89.43 -24.90 -76.82
C LYS A 485 -88.03 -24.34 -76.60
N LYS A 486 -87.79 -23.04 -76.85
CA LYS A 486 -86.48 -22.39 -76.63
C LYS A 486 -86.45 -21.31 -75.52
N LEU A 487 -87.42 -21.33 -74.61
CA LEU A 487 -87.38 -20.55 -73.38
C LEU A 487 -86.84 -21.28 -72.11
N PRO A 488 -86.95 -22.62 -71.95
CA PRO A 488 -86.46 -23.29 -70.74
C PRO A 488 -84.99 -23.71 -70.77
N GLU A 489 -84.33 -23.85 -71.94
CA GLU A 489 -82.91 -24.27 -71.99
C GLU A 489 -81.94 -23.15 -71.64
N ASN A 490 -82.14 -21.94 -72.21
CA ASN A 490 -81.29 -20.79 -71.89
C ASN A 490 -81.41 -20.43 -70.40
N ASN A 491 -82.65 -20.37 -69.86
CA ASN A 491 -82.86 -20.13 -68.44
C ASN A 491 -82.27 -21.23 -67.54
N ASN A 492 -82.25 -22.49 -67.97
CA ASN A 492 -81.65 -23.58 -67.17
C ASN A 492 -80.11 -23.54 -67.18
N LEU A 493 -79.49 -23.11 -68.30
CA LEU A 493 -78.05 -22.83 -68.33
C LEU A 493 -77.68 -21.63 -67.46
N TYR A 494 -78.43 -20.52 -67.56
CA TYR A 494 -78.26 -19.36 -66.69
C TYR A 494 -78.53 -19.69 -65.21
N LEU A 495 -79.52 -20.53 -64.89
CA LEU A 495 -79.78 -21.00 -63.52
C LEU A 495 -78.61 -21.85 -62.98
N LYS A 496 -78.08 -22.80 -63.77
CA LYS A 496 -76.88 -23.56 -63.39
C LYS A 496 -75.67 -22.67 -63.19
N GLU A 497 -75.39 -21.73 -64.09
CA GLU A 497 -74.29 -20.78 -63.90
C GLU A 497 -74.49 -19.91 -62.65
N ILE A 498 -75.72 -19.46 -62.37
CA ILE A 498 -76.05 -18.70 -61.16
C ILE A 498 -75.88 -19.57 -59.90
N GLU A 499 -76.22 -20.85 -59.97
CA GLU A 499 -76.11 -21.79 -58.85
C GLU A 499 -74.67 -22.22 -58.57
N GLU A 500 -73.85 -22.40 -59.61
CA GLU A 500 -72.40 -22.57 -59.51
C GLU A 500 -71.71 -21.30 -59.01
N LYS A 501 -72.08 -20.11 -59.52
CA LYS A 501 -71.60 -18.82 -59.01
C LYS A 501 -72.03 -18.60 -57.55
N LYS A 502 -73.24 -19.00 -57.16
CA LYS A 502 -73.68 -18.99 -55.74
C LYS A 502 -72.83 -19.92 -54.87
N LYS A 503 -72.58 -21.17 -55.29
CA LYS A 503 -71.68 -22.08 -54.55
C LYS A 503 -70.25 -21.54 -54.46
N HIS A 504 -69.74 -20.90 -55.51
CA HIS A 504 -68.42 -20.27 -55.50
C HIS A 504 -68.35 -19.06 -54.56
N ILE A 505 -69.43 -18.25 -54.50
CA ILE A 505 -69.58 -17.16 -53.53
C ILE A 505 -69.67 -17.73 -52.11
N GLU A 506 -70.50 -18.74 -51.85
CA GLU A 506 -70.66 -19.36 -50.54
C GLU A 506 -69.35 -19.99 -50.01
N ASN A 507 -68.58 -20.63 -50.89
CA ASN A 507 -67.24 -21.15 -50.55
C ASN A 507 -66.25 -20.01 -50.27
N LYS A 508 -66.25 -18.94 -51.09
CA LYS A 508 -65.43 -17.75 -50.82
C LYS A 508 -65.83 -17.05 -49.53
N GLU A 509 -67.12 -17.00 -49.17
CA GLU A 509 -67.59 -16.48 -47.88
C GLU A 509 -67.13 -17.33 -46.70
N LYS A 510 -67.06 -18.66 -46.85
CA LYS A 510 -66.48 -19.56 -45.83
C LYS A 510 -64.97 -19.31 -45.68
N GLU A 511 -64.22 -19.26 -46.78
CA GLU A 511 -62.80 -18.89 -46.74
C GLU A 511 -62.56 -17.49 -46.13
N LEU A 512 -63.45 -16.52 -46.41
CA LEU A 512 -63.37 -15.18 -45.83
C LEU A 512 -63.59 -15.22 -44.32
N LYS A 513 -64.59 -15.97 -43.84
CA LYS A 513 -64.84 -16.16 -42.40
C LYS A 513 -63.68 -16.87 -41.69
N GLU A 514 -63.06 -17.86 -42.32
CA GLU A 514 -61.87 -18.53 -41.77
C GLU A 514 -60.67 -17.59 -41.71
N LYS A 515 -60.40 -16.82 -42.78
CA LYS A 515 -59.34 -15.79 -42.78
C LYS A 515 -59.60 -14.65 -41.79
N GLN A 516 -60.87 -14.29 -41.59
CA GLN A 516 -61.28 -13.27 -40.62
C GLN A 516 -61.06 -13.77 -39.19
N LYS A 517 -61.37 -15.04 -38.90
CA LYS A 517 -61.07 -15.66 -37.61
C LYS A 517 -59.56 -15.79 -37.35
N ASP A 518 -58.78 -16.22 -38.34
CA ASP A 518 -57.31 -16.28 -38.25
C ASP A 518 -56.68 -14.88 -38.04
N LEU A 519 -57.28 -13.83 -38.60
CA LEU A 519 -56.92 -12.43 -38.31
C LEU A 519 -57.29 -12.02 -36.87
N GLU A 520 -58.46 -12.39 -36.37
CA GLU A 520 -58.88 -12.12 -34.98
C GLU A 520 -57.96 -12.83 -33.96
N ASP A 521 -57.63 -14.10 -34.20
CA ASP A 521 -56.69 -14.87 -33.36
C ASP A 521 -55.27 -14.26 -33.41
N LYS A 522 -54.77 -13.86 -34.60
CA LYS A 522 -53.49 -13.13 -34.72
C LYS A 522 -53.50 -11.76 -34.04
N GLN A 523 -54.61 -11.02 -34.12
CA GLN A 523 -54.75 -9.74 -33.41
C GLN A 523 -54.75 -9.94 -31.90
N ARG A 524 -55.34 -11.03 -31.41
CA ARG A 524 -55.30 -11.42 -29.99
C ARG A 524 -53.88 -11.75 -29.53
N ASP A 525 -53.12 -12.49 -30.32
CA ASP A 525 -51.71 -12.79 -30.05
C ASP A 525 -50.82 -11.54 -30.06
N ILE A 526 -51.04 -10.61 -30.99
CA ILE A 526 -50.37 -9.30 -31.00
C ILE A 526 -50.68 -8.52 -29.72
N ASN A 527 -51.95 -8.47 -29.31
CA ASN A 527 -52.39 -7.77 -28.10
C ASN A 527 -51.80 -8.41 -26.82
N ASN A 528 -51.63 -9.73 -26.79
CA ASN A 528 -50.99 -10.43 -25.67
C ASN A 528 -49.48 -10.13 -25.61
N LYS A 529 -48.77 -10.20 -26.75
CA LYS A 529 -47.34 -9.87 -26.84
C LYS A 529 -47.06 -8.41 -26.50
N GLN A 530 -47.97 -7.48 -26.83
CA GLN A 530 -47.86 -6.09 -26.42
C GLN A 530 -47.91 -5.95 -24.89
N LYS A 531 -48.81 -6.67 -24.20
CA LYS A 531 -48.88 -6.66 -22.73
C LYS A 531 -47.61 -7.21 -22.08
N GLU A 532 -47.09 -8.34 -22.57
CA GLU A 532 -45.81 -8.89 -22.09
C GLU A 532 -44.65 -7.90 -22.27
N LEU A 533 -44.64 -7.17 -23.39
CA LEU A 533 -43.63 -6.16 -23.69
C LEU A 533 -43.76 -4.93 -22.78
N ASP A 534 -44.98 -4.47 -22.53
CA ASP A 534 -45.27 -3.36 -21.58
C ASP A 534 -44.91 -3.75 -20.13
N GLU A 535 -45.11 -5.01 -19.73
CA GLU A 535 -44.71 -5.53 -18.42
C GLU A 535 -43.19 -5.60 -18.29
N LYS A 536 -42.47 -6.14 -19.29
CA LYS A 536 -41.00 -6.12 -19.30
C LYS A 536 -40.42 -4.72 -19.36
N HIS A 537 -41.11 -3.76 -19.99
CA HIS A 537 -40.67 -2.37 -19.98
C HIS A 537 -40.75 -1.76 -18.57
N LYS A 538 -41.83 -2.01 -17.82
CA LYS A 538 -41.95 -1.60 -16.41
C LYS A 538 -40.90 -2.25 -15.51
N GLU A 539 -40.63 -3.54 -15.70
CA GLU A 539 -39.57 -4.26 -14.97
C GLU A 539 -38.19 -3.64 -15.27
N THR A 540 -37.92 -3.32 -16.54
CA THR A 540 -36.68 -2.65 -16.95
C THR A 540 -36.54 -1.24 -16.33
N GLU A 541 -37.63 -0.45 -16.28
CA GLU A 541 -37.63 0.84 -15.57
C GLU A 541 -37.38 0.69 -14.07
N HIS A 542 -37.93 -0.34 -13.43
CA HIS A 542 -37.72 -0.60 -12.01
C HIS A 542 -36.26 -0.93 -11.72
N ILE A 543 -35.67 -1.87 -12.47
CA ILE A 543 -34.25 -2.24 -12.36
C ILE A 543 -33.35 -1.02 -12.60
N LYS A 544 -33.70 -0.16 -13.55
CA LYS A 544 -32.95 1.08 -13.82
C LYS A 544 -32.98 2.04 -12.62
N LYS A 545 -34.13 2.21 -11.96
CA LYS A 545 -34.25 3.05 -10.75
C LYS A 545 -33.43 2.48 -9.59
N GLU A 546 -33.50 1.17 -9.32
CA GLU A 546 -32.65 0.53 -8.31
C GLU A 546 -31.15 0.69 -8.60
N TYR A 547 -30.76 0.62 -9.87
CA TYR A 547 -29.37 0.82 -10.28
C TYR A 547 -28.91 2.28 -10.08
N GLU A 548 -29.76 3.26 -10.39
CA GLU A 548 -29.50 4.67 -10.11
C GLU A 548 -29.40 4.97 -8.60
N GLU A 549 -30.21 4.31 -7.76
CA GLU A 549 -30.13 4.42 -6.30
C GLU A 549 -28.85 3.78 -5.74
N LYS A 550 -28.51 2.55 -6.18
CA LYS A 550 -27.25 1.90 -5.79
C LYS A 550 -26.02 2.70 -6.21
N ASN A 551 -26.02 3.34 -7.39
CA ASN A 551 -24.92 4.21 -7.81
C ASN A 551 -24.80 5.45 -6.90
N LYS A 552 -25.91 6.08 -6.49
CA LYS A 552 -25.89 7.18 -5.51
C LYS A 552 -25.34 6.72 -4.16
N GLU A 553 -25.71 5.52 -3.70
CA GLU A 553 -25.17 4.93 -2.47
C GLU A 553 -23.66 4.68 -2.55
N VAL A 554 -23.18 4.10 -3.66
CA VAL A 554 -21.75 3.89 -3.93
C VAL A 554 -20.99 5.20 -3.99
N GLU A 555 -21.53 6.24 -4.63
CA GLU A 555 -20.87 7.55 -4.72
C GLU A 555 -20.82 8.26 -3.36
N ASN A 556 -21.87 8.12 -2.53
CA ASN A 556 -21.87 8.62 -1.15
C ASN A 556 -20.83 7.89 -0.29
N LYS A 557 -20.75 6.55 -0.37
CA LYS A 557 -19.72 5.75 0.31
C LYS A 557 -18.31 6.14 -0.14
N LYS A 558 -18.11 6.42 -1.44
CA LYS A 558 -16.83 6.90 -1.98
C LYS A 558 -16.42 8.26 -1.39
N LYS A 559 -17.37 9.20 -1.24
CA LYS A 559 -17.14 10.49 -0.55
C LYS A 559 -16.81 10.32 0.93
N GLU A 560 -17.48 9.40 1.63
CA GLU A 560 -17.18 9.07 3.03
C GLU A 560 -15.76 8.49 3.20
N VAL A 561 -15.35 7.58 2.31
CA VAL A 561 -13.98 7.05 2.28
C VAL A 561 -12.95 8.16 2.01
N GLU A 562 -13.21 9.07 1.07
CA GLU A 562 -12.31 10.19 0.76
C GLU A 562 -12.16 11.16 1.96
N LEU A 563 -13.23 11.40 2.72
CA LEU A 563 -13.19 12.19 3.95
C LEU A 563 -12.37 11.50 5.04
N LYS A 564 -12.56 10.18 5.26
CA LYS A 564 -11.76 9.40 6.22
C LYS A 564 -10.29 9.35 5.82
N GLN A 565 -9.98 9.24 4.53
CA GLN A 565 -8.60 9.31 4.02
C GLN A 565 -7.93 10.63 4.40
N LYS A 566 -8.61 11.76 4.20
CA LYS A 566 -8.12 13.10 4.58
C LYS A 566 -7.96 13.28 6.09
N GLU A 567 -8.86 12.68 6.90
CA GLU A 567 -8.72 12.67 8.35
C GLU A 567 -7.49 11.88 8.82
N VAL A 568 -7.24 10.71 8.21
CA VAL A 568 -6.04 9.89 8.47
C VAL A 568 -4.77 10.64 8.08
N GLU A 569 -4.72 11.27 6.91
CA GLU A 569 -3.57 12.10 6.49
C GLU A 569 -3.32 13.29 7.45
N SER A 570 -4.38 13.89 7.99
CA SER A 570 -4.27 14.96 8.98
C SER A 570 -3.68 14.46 10.29
N LYS A 571 -4.16 13.31 10.80
CA LYS A 571 -3.64 12.66 12.02
C LYS A 571 -2.19 12.19 11.84
N GLN A 572 -1.83 11.68 10.66
CA GLN A 572 -0.46 11.28 10.34
C GLN A 572 0.52 12.47 10.46
N LYS A 573 0.15 13.64 9.92
CA LYS A 573 0.93 14.88 10.04
C LYS A 573 1.04 15.38 11.48
N GLU A 574 -0.01 15.24 12.28
CA GLU A 574 0.04 15.57 13.71
C GLU A 574 1.00 14.66 14.48
N VAL A 575 0.99 13.35 14.19
CA VAL A 575 1.93 12.37 14.76
C VAL A 575 3.37 12.68 14.36
N GLU A 576 3.65 12.97 13.09
CA GLU A 576 4.99 13.39 12.63
C GLU A 576 5.47 14.68 13.31
N SER A 577 4.57 15.64 13.54
CA SER A 577 4.89 16.87 14.26
C SER A 577 5.25 16.59 15.73
N LYS A 578 4.48 15.73 16.42
CA LYS A 578 4.75 15.32 17.80
C LYS A 578 6.04 14.50 17.90
N GLN A 579 6.33 13.64 16.93
CA GLN A 579 7.58 12.88 16.88
C GLN A 579 8.81 13.82 16.82
N LYS A 580 8.76 14.86 15.97
CA LYS A 580 9.83 15.88 15.88
C LYS A 580 9.98 16.70 17.17
N GLU A 581 8.88 16.99 17.86
CA GLU A 581 8.92 17.67 19.16
C GLU A 581 9.59 16.78 20.24
N VAL A 582 9.27 15.47 20.25
CA VAL A 582 9.90 14.49 21.14
C VAL A 582 11.39 14.36 20.84
N GLU A 583 11.81 14.23 19.58
CA GLU A 583 13.23 14.21 19.19
C GLU A 583 13.98 15.48 19.60
N SER A 584 13.33 16.65 19.51
CA SER A 584 13.93 17.91 19.98
C SER A 584 14.12 17.93 21.50
N LYS A 585 13.13 17.45 22.26
CA LYS A 585 13.21 17.34 23.72
C LYS A 585 14.25 16.30 24.16
N GLN A 586 14.36 15.19 23.44
CA GLN A 586 15.38 14.17 23.67
C GLN A 586 16.80 14.77 23.56
N LYS A 587 17.06 15.56 22.51
CA LYS A 587 18.35 16.26 22.31
C LYS A 587 18.61 17.32 23.38
N GLU A 588 17.59 18.02 23.86
CA GLU A 588 17.72 18.97 24.97
C GLU A 588 18.08 18.24 26.29
N VAL A 589 17.45 17.10 26.56
CA VAL A 589 17.77 16.23 27.72
C VAL A 589 19.20 15.70 27.62
N GLU A 590 19.63 15.18 26.47
CA GLU A 590 21.03 14.74 26.25
C GLU A 590 22.05 15.87 26.45
N SER A 591 21.71 17.10 26.05
CA SER A 591 22.57 18.26 26.27
C SER A 591 22.69 18.59 27.76
N LYS A 592 21.58 18.58 28.50
CA LYS A 592 21.56 18.81 29.95
C LYS A 592 22.26 17.69 30.72
N GLN A 593 22.15 16.43 30.27
CA GLN A 593 22.86 15.29 30.83
C GLN A 593 24.38 15.51 30.78
N LYS A 594 24.91 15.95 29.62
CA LYS A 594 26.34 16.26 29.42
C LYS A 594 26.80 17.45 30.26
N GLU A 595 25.95 18.46 30.45
CA GLU A 595 26.22 19.59 31.33
C GLU A 595 26.32 19.14 32.80
N VAL A 596 25.39 18.30 33.27
CA VAL A 596 25.41 17.70 34.61
C VAL A 596 26.66 16.83 34.81
N GLU A 597 27.03 15.97 33.86
CA GLU A 597 28.27 15.19 33.91
C GLU A 597 29.53 16.08 34.01
N SER A 598 29.54 17.22 33.30
CA SER A 598 30.65 18.18 33.37
C SER A 598 30.74 18.84 34.74
N ILE A 599 29.61 19.30 35.28
CA ILE A 599 29.52 19.88 36.63
C ILE A 599 29.94 18.85 37.68
N GLN A 600 29.51 17.59 37.53
CA GLN A 600 29.84 16.53 38.48
C GLN A 600 31.34 16.20 38.49
N LYS A 601 32.01 16.22 37.33
CA LYS A 601 33.48 16.12 37.23
C LYS A 601 34.19 17.31 37.88
N GLU A 602 33.65 18.54 37.76
CA GLU A 602 34.19 19.73 38.43
C GLU A 602 34.00 19.69 39.96
N VAL A 603 32.87 19.15 40.43
CA VAL A 603 32.64 18.91 41.87
C VAL A 603 33.62 17.86 42.39
N GLU A 604 33.84 16.76 41.65
CA GLU A 604 34.76 15.70 42.06
C GLU A 604 36.23 16.17 42.14
N THR A 605 36.68 17.03 41.22
CA THR A 605 38.03 17.63 41.29
C THR A 605 38.17 18.60 42.47
N LYS A 606 37.16 19.45 42.71
CA LYS A 606 37.14 20.31 43.92
C LYS A 606 37.10 19.51 45.21
N GLN A 607 36.36 18.39 45.26
CA GLN A 607 36.33 17.48 46.41
C GLN A 607 37.73 16.94 46.72
N LYS A 608 38.47 16.49 45.68
CA LYS A 608 39.86 16.01 45.82
C LYS A 608 40.82 17.13 46.25
N GLU A 609 40.63 18.36 45.77
CA GLU A 609 41.42 19.52 46.20
C GLU A 609 41.15 19.91 47.67
N VAL A 610 39.91 19.81 48.13
CA VAL A 610 39.55 19.99 49.55
C VAL A 610 40.19 18.89 50.40
N GLU A 611 40.14 17.63 49.96
CA GLU A 611 40.72 16.50 50.69
C GLU A 611 42.26 16.60 50.81
N THR A 612 42.97 17.09 49.77
CA THR A 612 44.42 17.34 49.86
C THR A 612 44.75 18.51 50.80
N LYS A 613 43.95 19.59 50.79
CA LYS A 613 44.09 20.69 51.76
C LYS A 613 43.79 20.25 53.20
N GLN A 614 42.80 19.36 53.40
CA GLN A 614 42.50 18.76 54.70
C GLN A 614 43.73 18.01 55.24
N LYS A 615 44.37 17.18 54.40
CA LYS A 615 45.58 16.43 54.75
C LYS A 615 46.78 17.34 55.04
N GLU A 616 46.95 18.44 54.30
CA GLU A 616 47.96 19.47 54.64
C GLU A 616 47.69 20.14 56.00
N VAL A 617 46.42 20.41 56.34
CA VAL A 617 46.06 21.02 57.63
C VAL A 617 46.36 20.03 58.77
N GLU A 618 46.04 18.75 58.61
CA GLU A 618 46.38 17.72 59.60
C GLU A 618 47.90 17.55 59.80
N THR A 619 48.71 17.59 58.74
CA THR A 619 50.18 17.52 58.89
C THR A 619 50.73 18.75 59.60
N LYS A 620 50.29 19.96 59.22
CA LYS A 620 50.66 21.21 59.90
C LYS A 620 50.24 21.22 61.37
N GLN A 621 49.08 20.65 61.71
CA GLN A 621 48.62 20.52 63.09
C GLN A 621 49.51 19.58 63.91
N LYS A 622 49.92 18.44 63.34
CA LYS A 622 50.89 17.51 63.98
C LYS A 622 52.26 18.14 64.18
N ASP A 623 52.74 18.93 63.22
CA ASP A 623 54.01 19.67 63.35
C ASP A 623 53.96 20.72 64.47
N ILE A 624 52.80 21.38 64.67
CA ILE A 624 52.58 22.30 65.79
C ILE A 624 52.57 21.56 67.13
N GLU A 625 51.85 20.43 67.24
CA GLU A 625 51.83 19.61 68.46
C GLU A 625 53.22 19.07 68.83
N ASN A 626 54.02 18.65 67.84
CA ASN A 626 55.39 18.20 68.06
C ASN A 626 56.29 19.34 68.57
N ARG A 627 56.25 20.52 67.93
CA ARG A 627 57.01 21.69 68.40
C ARG A 627 56.57 22.17 69.79
N GLU A 628 55.29 22.01 70.13
CA GLU A 628 54.81 22.27 71.48
C GLU A 628 55.36 21.29 72.52
N LYS A 629 55.56 20.01 72.17
CA LYS A 629 56.26 19.04 73.05
C LYS A 629 57.73 19.41 73.22
N GLU A 630 58.44 19.63 72.12
CA GLU A 630 59.86 20.04 72.13
C GLU A 630 60.07 21.32 72.98
N SER A 631 59.16 22.30 72.87
CA SER A 631 59.21 23.52 73.67
C SER A 631 58.91 23.31 75.17
N LYS A 632 58.12 22.29 75.52
CA LYS A 632 57.84 21.91 76.91
C LYS A 632 59.00 21.11 77.52
N GLU A 633 59.65 20.24 76.74
CA GLU A 633 60.82 19.46 77.15
C GLU A 633 62.05 20.36 77.37
N ALA A 634 62.33 21.28 76.43
CA ALA A 634 63.41 22.26 76.57
C ALA A 634 63.28 23.17 77.82
N LYS A 635 62.07 23.38 78.35
CA LYS A 635 61.84 24.12 79.61
C LYS A 635 62.26 23.36 80.87
N VAL A 636 62.47 22.05 80.80
CA VAL A 636 62.83 21.20 81.95
C VAL A 636 64.34 20.90 81.99
N GLU A 637 65.01 20.86 80.85
CA GLU A 637 66.47 20.58 80.79
C GLU A 637 67.34 21.80 81.13
N ILE A 638 66.96 22.99 80.64
CA ILE A 638 67.75 24.24 80.82
C ILE A 638 68.10 24.55 82.29
N PRO A 639 67.21 24.40 83.30
CA PRO A 639 67.57 24.65 84.70
C PRO A 639 68.64 23.69 85.26
N ASN A 640 68.59 22.41 84.90
CA ASN A 640 69.50 21.39 85.43
C ASN A 640 70.93 21.54 84.88
N GLU A 641 71.08 21.91 83.61
CA GLU A 641 72.41 22.15 83.02
C GLU A 641 73.09 23.41 83.58
N ILE A 642 72.31 24.47 83.88
CA ILE A 642 72.83 25.71 84.46
C ILE A 642 73.41 25.50 85.86
N GLU A 643 72.82 24.62 86.68
CA GLU A 643 73.36 24.31 88.01
C GLU A 643 74.66 23.48 87.93
N GLN A 644 74.74 22.56 86.97
CA GLN A 644 75.94 21.76 86.70
C GLN A 644 77.11 22.60 86.15
N MET A 645 76.83 23.59 85.28
CA MET A 645 77.87 24.49 84.74
C MET A 645 78.48 25.41 85.80
N LYS A 646 77.70 25.89 86.78
CA LYS A 646 78.20 26.80 87.83
C LYS A 646 79.34 26.18 88.65
N LYS A 647 79.23 24.90 89.04
CA LYS A 647 80.31 24.16 89.73
C LYS A 647 81.57 24.03 88.88
N ASN A 648 81.43 23.77 87.58
CA ASN A 648 82.58 23.58 86.69
C ASN A 648 83.33 24.90 86.41
N ILE A 649 82.62 26.04 86.37
CA ILE A 649 83.22 27.37 86.17
C ILE A 649 84.11 27.76 87.37
N GLU A 650 83.65 27.51 88.60
CA GLU A 650 84.41 27.84 89.82
C GLU A 650 85.74 27.06 89.91
N GLN A 651 85.75 25.81 89.44
CA GLN A 651 86.96 24.99 89.38
C GLN A 651 87.92 25.44 88.27
N LYS A 652 87.40 25.80 87.09
CA LYS A 652 88.19 26.35 85.96
C LYS A 652 88.84 27.69 86.27
N GLN A 653 88.23 28.50 87.13
CA GLN A 653 88.74 29.85 87.45
C GLN A 653 90.08 29.82 88.23
N LYS A 654 90.41 28.73 88.93
CA LYS A 654 91.74 28.54 89.56
C LYS A 654 92.84 28.22 88.53
N GLU A 655 92.59 27.29 87.61
CA GLU A 655 93.55 26.89 86.56
C GLU A 655 93.94 28.08 85.65
N ILE A 656 93.01 29.01 85.41
CA ILE A 656 93.22 30.18 84.55
C ILE A 656 94.26 31.17 85.09
N ASN A 657 94.44 31.26 86.41
CA ASN A 657 95.41 32.21 86.99
C ASN A 657 96.86 31.70 86.85
N GLU A 658 97.09 30.40 86.96
CA GLU A 658 98.42 29.78 86.76
C GLU A 658 98.85 29.81 85.29
N LEU A 659 97.89 29.68 84.35
CA LEU A 659 98.16 29.75 82.91
C LEU A 659 98.45 31.17 82.39
N LYS A 660 98.10 32.23 83.13
CA LYS A 660 98.36 33.62 82.71
C LYS A 660 99.84 33.98 82.73
N GLU A 661 100.58 33.58 83.77
CA GLU A 661 102.03 33.83 83.87
C GLU A 661 102.84 33.07 82.80
N ALA A 662 102.34 31.92 82.33
CA ALA A 662 102.95 31.19 81.22
C ALA A 662 102.74 31.89 79.87
N ASN A 663 101.58 32.54 79.66
CA ASN A 663 101.18 33.03 78.34
C ASN A 663 101.89 34.32 77.92
N GLU A 664 102.32 35.18 78.86
CA GLU A 664 103.11 36.38 78.54
C GLU A 664 104.44 36.06 77.83
N LYS A 665 105.02 34.88 78.07
CA LYS A 665 106.22 34.41 77.35
C LYS A 665 105.92 33.86 75.96
N MET A 666 104.69 33.41 75.69
CA MET A 666 104.31 32.80 74.41
C MET A 666 103.89 33.84 73.35
N VAL A 667 103.38 35.00 73.77
CA VAL A 667 102.99 36.10 72.88
C VAL A 667 104.17 36.64 72.05
N ALA A 668 105.42 36.52 72.55
CA ALA A 668 106.62 36.88 71.80
C ALA A 668 106.93 35.98 70.59
N GLN A 669 106.33 34.79 70.47
CA GLN A 669 106.59 33.84 69.37
C GLN A 669 105.50 33.81 68.28
N LEU A 670 104.29 34.32 68.56
CA LEU A 670 103.13 34.19 67.67
C LEU A 670 103.04 35.23 66.53
N SER A 671 103.99 36.16 66.42
CA SER A 671 104.07 37.10 65.29
C SER A 671 104.45 36.45 63.94
N SER A 672 104.73 35.15 63.90
CA SER A 672 105.27 34.42 62.73
C SER A 672 104.27 33.52 61.98
N MET A 673 103.06 33.27 62.51
CA MET A 673 102.10 32.31 61.94
C MET A 673 100.84 32.92 61.29
N LYS A 674 100.93 34.15 60.75
CA LYS A 674 99.82 34.81 60.06
C LYS A 674 99.59 34.33 58.59
N GLY A 675 100.32 33.31 58.13
CA GLY A 675 100.31 32.87 56.72
C GLY A 675 99.33 31.75 56.33
N ASN A 676 98.69 31.06 57.29
CA ASN A 676 97.98 29.79 57.02
C ASN A 676 96.45 29.89 56.88
N VAL A 677 95.87 31.11 56.88
CA VAL A 677 94.40 31.28 56.79
C VAL A 677 93.92 31.40 55.34
N ASP A 678 94.71 32.03 54.46
CA ASP A 678 94.31 32.33 53.08
C ASP A 678 94.27 31.09 52.16
N THR A 679 95.01 30.02 52.49
CA THR A 679 95.02 28.77 51.73
C THR A 679 93.74 27.93 51.90
N ILE A 680 93.14 27.92 53.09
CA ILE A 680 91.97 27.07 53.41
C ILE A 680 90.67 27.58 52.75
N ILE A 681 90.61 28.88 52.43
CA ILE A 681 89.44 29.49 51.79
C ILE A 681 89.42 29.17 50.29
N ASN A 682 90.57 29.21 49.60
CA ASN A 682 90.65 28.92 48.16
C ASN A 682 90.25 27.48 47.81
N ASP A 683 90.67 26.47 48.57
CA ASP A 683 90.36 25.06 48.29
C ASP A 683 88.86 24.73 48.35
N LYS A 684 88.07 25.50 49.13
CA LYS A 684 86.61 25.33 49.20
C LYS A 684 85.88 25.99 48.02
N VAL A 685 86.38 27.13 47.55
CA VAL A 685 85.80 27.83 46.38
C VAL A 685 85.96 26.96 45.13
N ILE A 686 87.16 26.42 44.89
CA ILE A 686 87.47 25.59 43.71
C ILE A 686 86.58 24.33 43.62
N LYS A 687 86.22 23.72 44.77
CA LYS A 687 85.31 22.56 44.79
C LYS A 687 83.87 22.92 44.42
N LEU A 688 83.33 24.00 44.98
CA LEU A 688 81.95 24.44 44.71
C LEU A 688 81.78 24.95 43.27
N GLU A 689 82.81 25.59 42.71
CA GLU A 689 82.82 25.98 41.30
C GLU A 689 82.84 24.78 40.35
N ALA A 690 83.51 23.68 40.71
CA ALA A 690 83.52 22.45 39.92
C ALA A 690 82.17 21.71 39.90
N GLU A 691 81.47 21.63 41.03
CA GLU A 691 80.13 21.02 41.14
C GLU A 691 79.09 21.80 40.32
N LEU A 692 79.08 23.13 40.44
CA LEU A 692 78.15 24.01 39.71
C LEU A 692 78.38 23.97 38.18
N LEU A 693 79.61 23.67 37.74
CA LEU A 693 79.96 23.54 36.32
C LEU A 693 79.53 22.17 35.75
N MET A 694 79.61 21.09 36.54
CA MET A 694 79.07 19.78 36.18
C MET A 694 77.54 19.81 36.04
N GLU A 695 76.85 20.48 36.95
CA GLU A 695 75.38 20.54 36.96
C GLU A 695 74.82 21.36 35.78
N LYS A 696 75.47 22.48 35.43
CA LYS A 696 75.19 23.21 34.18
C LYS A 696 75.38 22.35 32.93
N LYS A 697 76.37 21.45 32.92
CA LYS A 697 76.65 20.56 31.79
C LYS A 697 75.58 19.47 31.64
N ASN A 698 75.07 18.94 32.74
CA ASN A 698 73.93 18.01 32.74
C ASN A 698 72.63 18.68 32.27
N ALA A 699 72.36 19.91 32.71
CA ALA A 699 71.18 20.66 32.26
C ALA A 699 71.18 20.86 30.73
N GLY A 700 72.31 21.28 30.15
CA GLY A 700 72.45 21.43 28.69
C GLY A 700 72.29 20.12 27.92
N PHE A 701 72.78 19.00 28.46
CA PHE A 701 72.60 17.69 27.83
C PHE A 701 71.12 17.24 27.82
N ILE A 702 70.37 17.51 28.89
CA ILE A 702 68.93 17.21 28.96
C ILE A 702 68.16 18.07 27.95
N GLU A 703 68.46 19.38 27.88
CA GLU A 703 67.83 20.31 26.93
C GLU A 703 68.11 19.95 25.46
N GLU A 704 69.34 19.55 25.13
CA GLU A 704 69.68 19.10 23.78
C GLU A 704 69.03 17.74 23.45
N THR A 705 68.87 16.85 24.44
CA THR A 705 68.19 15.56 24.26
C THR A 705 66.68 15.73 24.02
N THR A 706 66.01 16.62 24.76
CA THR A 706 64.57 16.93 24.53
C THR A 706 64.36 17.66 23.21
N LYS A 707 65.21 18.65 22.87
CA LYS A 707 65.17 19.36 21.59
C LYS A 707 65.34 18.41 20.40
N ASN A 708 66.23 17.43 20.49
CA ASN A 708 66.43 16.42 19.44
C ASN A 708 65.26 15.42 19.33
N LYS A 709 64.60 15.05 20.44
CA LYS A 709 63.35 14.27 20.39
C LYS A 709 62.21 15.05 19.73
N LEU A 710 61.98 16.29 20.17
CA LEU A 710 60.93 17.15 19.65
C LEU A 710 61.12 17.44 18.15
N SER A 711 62.37 17.64 17.71
CA SER A 711 62.72 17.79 16.29
C SER A 711 62.44 16.52 15.47
N LYS A 712 62.69 15.32 16.01
CA LYS A 712 62.32 14.05 15.34
C LYS A 712 60.80 13.91 15.20
N GLU A 713 60.05 14.16 16.28
CA GLU A 713 58.58 14.08 16.26
C GLU A 713 57.98 15.10 15.30
N PHE A 714 58.47 16.34 15.31
CA PHE A 714 58.05 17.39 14.37
C PHE A 714 58.32 17.01 12.91
N ASN A 715 59.51 16.47 12.61
CA ASN A 715 59.85 16.02 11.25
C ASN A 715 59.03 14.79 10.81
N SER A 716 58.70 13.87 11.72
CA SER A 716 57.79 12.74 11.43
C SER A 716 56.36 13.23 11.15
N ALA A 717 55.85 14.17 11.94
CA ALA A 717 54.54 14.79 11.70
C ALA A 717 54.52 15.55 10.36
N LEU A 718 55.58 16.30 10.05
CA LEU A 718 55.73 17.02 8.77
C LEU A 718 55.75 16.07 7.57
N GLN A 719 56.35 14.88 7.71
CA GLN A 719 56.37 13.85 6.69
C GLN A 719 54.97 13.24 6.47
N ILE A 720 54.25 12.91 7.54
CA ILE A 720 52.85 12.43 7.46
C ILE A 720 51.96 13.47 6.79
N PHE A 721 52.10 14.76 7.12
CA PHE A 721 51.33 15.83 6.46
C PHE A 721 51.65 15.96 4.97
N LYS A 722 52.91 15.79 4.54
CA LYS A 722 53.26 15.77 3.10
C LYS A 722 52.62 14.60 2.37
N GLU A 723 52.62 13.41 2.98
CA GLU A 723 52.00 12.21 2.39
C GLU A 723 50.47 12.37 2.27
N GLN A 724 49.81 12.89 3.30
CA GLN A 724 48.38 13.24 3.23
C GLN A 724 48.09 14.28 2.13
N LEU A 725 48.94 15.29 1.98
CA LEU A 725 48.76 16.34 0.96
C LEU A 725 48.91 15.76 -0.46
N GLN A 726 49.88 14.88 -0.69
CA GLN A 726 50.03 14.14 -1.96
C GLN A 726 48.84 13.21 -2.27
N ILE A 727 48.23 12.59 -1.24
CA ILE A 727 47.01 11.79 -1.43
C ILE A 727 45.86 12.71 -1.87
N ARG A 728 45.67 13.86 -1.22
CA ARG A 728 44.64 14.84 -1.61
C ARG A 728 44.85 15.41 -3.01
N GLU A 729 46.09 15.67 -3.42
CA GLU A 729 46.40 16.09 -4.80
C GLU A 729 45.96 15.03 -5.83
N LYS A 730 46.25 13.74 -5.57
CA LYS A 730 45.81 12.63 -6.42
C LYS A 730 44.30 12.44 -6.46
N GLU A 731 43.62 12.62 -5.31
CA GLU A 731 42.15 12.63 -5.27
C GLU A 731 41.57 13.74 -6.15
N ILE A 732 42.09 14.97 -6.04
CA ILE A 732 41.66 16.12 -6.84
C ILE A 732 41.89 15.88 -8.33
N GLU A 733 43.02 15.26 -8.71
CA GLU A 733 43.32 14.93 -10.10
C GLU A 733 42.38 13.85 -10.66
N TYR A 734 42.11 12.79 -9.89
CA TYR A 734 41.10 11.79 -10.23
C TYR A 734 39.70 12.39 -10.44
N TYR A 735 39.25 13.29 -9.54
CA TYR A 735 37.96 13.96 -9.71
C TYR A 735 37.90 14.89 -10.93
N LYS A 736 39.02 15.55 -11.28
CA LYS A 736 39.10 16.36 -12.51
C LYS A 736 38.98 15.49 -13.76
N ASP A 737 39.65 14.35 -13.81
CA ASP A 737 39.60 13.44 -14.95
C ASP A 737 38.21 12.80 -15.10
N ALA A 738 37.58 12.38 -14.00
CA ALA A 738 36.21 11.87 -14.01
C ALA A 738 35.21 12.92 -14.53
N LEU A 739 35.31 14.17 -14.06
CA LEU A 739 34.47 15.28 -14.52
C LEU A 739 34.70 15.59 -16.00
N LYS A 740 35.96 15.54 -16.46
CA LYS A 740 36.30 15.74 -17.87
C LYS A 740 35.71 14.65 -18.77
N MET A 741 35.79 13.39 -18.35
CA MET A 741 35.20 12.26 -19.08
C MET A 741 33.68 12.39 -19.18
N GLN A 742 33.01 12.84 -18.11
CA GLN A 742 31.58 13.12 -18.12
C GLN A 742 31.22 14.27 -19.09
N ILE A 743 32.00 15.36 -19.11
CA ILE A 743 31.83 16.47 -20.05
C ILE A 743 31.98 16.00 -21.50
N ASP A 744 32.97 15.15 -21.80
CA ASP A 744 33.20 14.66 -23.15
C ASP A 744 32.11 13.67 -23.61
N MET A 745 31.62 12.79 -22.72
CA MET A 745 30.41 11.99 -22.97
C MET A 745 29.19 12.87 -23.30
N THR A 746 28.95 13.94 -22.53
CA THR A 746 27.84 14.88 -22.80
C THR A 746 27.99 15.58 -24.16
N LYS A 747 29.21 15.89 -24.61
CA LYS A 747 29.44 16.44 -25.96
C LYS A 747 29.13 15.43 -27.05
N ASP A 748 29.52 14.16 -26.87
CA ASP A 748 29.24 13.11 -27.85
C ASP A 748 27.73 12.81 -27.93
N GLU A 749 27.01 12.83 -26.81
CA GLU A 749 25.53 12.77 -26.78
C GLU A 749 24.90 13.97 -27.50
N GLN A 750 25.37 15.19 -27.24
CA GLN A 750 24.90 16.41 -27.92
C GLN A 750 25.16 16.34 -29.43
N LYS A 751 26.31 15.80 -29.84
CA LYS A 751 26.66 15.61 -31.26
C LYS A 751 25.75 14.57 -31.92
N LEU A 752 25.53 13.42 -31.28
CA LEU A 752 24.61 12.39 -31.76
C LEU A 752 23.18 12.94 -31.90
N LEU A 753 22.72 13.72 -30.92
CA LEU A 753 21.42 14.39 -30.96
C LEU A 753 21.33 15.40 -32.11
N SER A 754 22.39 16.18 -32.35
CA SER A 754 22.50 17.12 -33.47
C SER A 754 22.41 16.39 -34.82
N ASP A 755 23.13 15.28 -34.99
CA ASP A 755 23.13 14.46 -36.21
C ASP A 755 21.75 13.83 -36.46
N ILE A 756 21.07 13.34 -35.41
CA ILE A 756 19.69 12.82 -35.48
C ILE A 756 18.70 13.92 -35.90
N ILE A 757 18.78 15.11 -35.27
CA ILE A 757 17.93 16.27 -35.61
C ILE A 757 18.16 16.69 -37.06
N HIS A 758 19.42 16.74 -37.51
CA HIS A 758 19.76 17.07 -38.90
C HIS A 758 19.20 16.04 -39.89
N GLY A 759 19.36 14.74 -39.60
CA GLY A 759 18.81 13.65 -40.42
C GLY A 759 17.27 13.64 -40.49
N LEU A 760 16.59 13.95 -39.37
CA LEU A 760 15.13 14.13 -39.33
C LEU A 760 14.70 15.37 -40.13
N GLY A 761 15.42 16.49 -40.02
CA GLY A 761 15.17 17.70 -40.81
C GLY A 761 15.32 17.47 -42.31
N LEU A 762 16.32 16.69 -42.73
CA LEU A 762 16.50 16.24 -44.12
C LEU A 762 15.31 15.38 -44.59
N LYS A 763 14.91 14.36 -43.83
CA LYS A 763 13.74 13.51 -44.15
C LYS A 763 12.44 14.31 -44.22
N TYR A 764 12.22 15.24 -43.28
CA TYR A 764 11.08 16.14 -43.29
C TYR A 764 11.04 17.00 -44.56
N LYS A 765 12.18 17.58 -44.96
CA LYS A 765 12.27 18.38 -46.18
C LYS A 765 12.07 17.55 -47.45
N GLN A 766 12.57 16.31 -47.49
CA GLN A 766 12.28 15.35 -48.57
C GLN A 766 10.78 15.02 -48.66
N LEU A 767 10.13 14.72 -47.54
CA LEU A 767 8.68 14.48 -47.47
C LEU A 767 7.86 15.71 -47.87
N GLN A 768 8.31 16.92 -47.53
CA GLN A 768 7.67 18.17 -47.94
C GLN A 768 7.74 18.36 -49.47
N THR A 769 8.91 18.14 -50.07
CA THR A 769 9.09 18.17 -51.54
C THR A 769 8.25 17.10 -52.24
N TYR A 770 8.20 15.88 -51.69
CA TYR A 770 7.39 14.79 -52.25
C TYR A 770 5.88 15.10 -52.18
N ASN A 771 5.39 15.63 -51.05
CA ASN A 771 4.02 16.11 -50.93
C ASN A 771 3.70 17.25 -51.91
N LEU A 772 4.66 18.14 -52.19
CA LEU A 772 4.49 19.20 -53.18
C LEU A 772 4.37 18.61 -54.60
N SER A 773 5.19 17.60 -54.92
CA SER A 773 5.11 16.87 -56.19
C SER A 773 3.76 16.18 -56.37
N LEU A 774 3.29 15.44 -55.35
CA LEU A 774 1.97 14.79 -55.37
C LEU A 774 0.82 15.81 -55.50
N LYS A 775 0.91 16.97 -54.83
CA LYS A 775 -0.08 18.05 -55.01
C LYS A 775 -0.10 18.57 -56.44
N ASN A 776 1.06 18.82 -57.04
CA ASN A 776 1.18 19.27 -58.42
C ASN A 776 0.64 18.21 -59.40
N GLU A 777 0.90 16.94 -59.15
CA GLU A 777 0.39 15.83 -59.95
C GLU A 777 -1.14 15.69 -59.84
N ILE A 778 -1.71 15.79 -58.63
CA ILE A 778 -3.17 15.82 -58.41
C ILE A 778 -3.81 17.02 -59.12
N ILE A 779 -3.18 18.20 -59.10
CA ILE A 779 -3.64 19.38 -59.84
C ILE A 779 -3.62 19.10 -61.35
N GLY A 780 -2.53 18.52 -61.87
CA GLY A 780 -2.42 18.14 -63.27
C GLY A 780 -3.44 17.07 -63.69
N ILE A 781 -3.73 16.09 -62.83
CA ILE A 781 -4.81 15.12 -63.05
C ILE A 781 -6.16 15.84 -63.12
N LYS A 782 -6.48 16.72 -62.16
CA LYS A 782 -7.75 17.50 -62.17
C LYS A 782 -7.90 18.33 -63.44
N GLN A 783 -6.85 19.02 -63.87
CA GLN A 783 -6.85 19.81 -65.10
C GLN A 783 -7.07 18.94 -66.34
N ARG A 784 -6.40 17.77 -66.44
CA ARG A 784 -6.63 16.81 -67.51
C ARG A 784 -8.07 16.28 -67.49
N THR A 785 -8.61 15.94 -66.33
CA THR A 785 -10.01 15.50 -66.20
C THR A 785 -11.01 16.58 -66.62
N GLN A 786 -10.77 17.85 -66.26
CA GLN A 786 -11.62 18.96 -66.72
C GLN A 786 -11.54 19.14 -68.24
N ALA A 787 -10.36 19.08 -68.84
CA ALA A 787 -10.17 19.17 -70.29
C ALA A 787 -10.85 18.01 -71.06
N TYR A 788 -11.01 16.84 -70.45
CA TYR A 788 -11.76 15.71 -71.01
C TYR A 788 -13.29 15.85 -70.89
N VAL A 789 -13.81 16.77 -70.05
CA VAL A 789 -15.25 17.00 -69.85
C VAL A 789 -15.78 18.15 -70.72
N GLU A 790 -14.93 19.08 -71.17
CA GLU A 790 -15.35 20.18 -72.06
C GLU A 790 -15.75 19.80 -73.51
N PRO A 791 -15.36 18.65 -74.12
CA PRO A 791 -15.81 18.32 -75.49
C PRO A 791 -17.31 18.08 -75.65
N GLU A 792 -18.06 17.81 -74.57
CA GLU A 792 -19.51 17.62 -74.60
C GLU A 792 -20.31 18.93 -74.42
N ARG A 793 -19.64 20.10 -74.44
CA ARG A 793 -20.29 21.42 -74.41
C ARG A 793 -19.81 22.36 -75.52
N LYS A 794 -19.93 21.92 -76.77
CA LYS A 794 -20.00 22.80 -77.96
C LYS A 794 -21.03 22.28 -78.95
#